data_AF-A0A7X7QZS8-F1
#
_entry.id   AF-A0A7X7QZS8-F1
#
_cell.length_a   1.000
_cell.length_b   1.000
_cell.length_c   1.000
_cell.angle_alpha   90.00
_cell.angle_beta   90.00
_cell.angle_gamma   90.00
#
_symmetry.space_group_name_H-M   'P 1'
#
loop_
_entity.id
_entity.type
_entity.pdbx_description
1 polymer ?
#
loop_
_entity_poly.entity_id
_entity_poly.type
_entity_poly.pdbx_seq_one_letter_code
_entity_poly.pdbx_strand_id
1 'polypeptide(L)'
;MNGQIRILKPRKALNKAFLKVKPNRTEIECFKTNLSQLLDRINDNESEEFHKNLLSDFLKKTYYEPNHFINTKGRNDLVIHNTNSASGTVGVIIEAKKPANKTEMMKAPSPGDTQSQMLSRINVKAFQELVLYYLRERVTNKNIEIKHLIATNINEWFIFDAMLFERLFAQNKNLVKQFNDFESGRLADTKTDFFYKQVAEPFIAEMKHEIEFTYFNIQEYEKPLRNTDKQDDNQLIALFKLLSPEHLLKLPFANDSNSLDKRFYGELLHIIGLTETKEGGKKLIERNKEGERHTGSFIENAIIQIDSLDKISRLENANQFGANLQERLFGVALELSITWINRILFLKLLEAQLISYHKGDKSYGFLSNDKIKDYDDLNSLFFQVLARKQNERNEDVRAVFSKVPYLNSSLFEPTDIEHATIFISNLRDDRTIPIYPQTVLKDSIGKKRTGIINPLEYLFEFLNAYDFTSEGSEEIQEDNKTLINASVLGLIFEKINGYKDGSFFTPGFITMYMCRETIRKAVVQKFNEKKAWNCTDIKSLYDKIEDRNEANSIINDLKICDPAVGSGHFLVSALNEIIAIKSELGILMDIDGRLLRDIQIEVVNDELQVIDIEDDELFFYLAPAPRKELTTRNKFNGDTHNVKPEKIPYRQLIQQSLFKEKQFIIENCLFGV
;
A
#
# COMPACT_ATOMS: atom_id res chain seq x y z
N MET A 1 -12.05 6.08 -27.54
CA MET A 1 -13.28 6.90 -27.59
C MET A 1 -13.19 7.90 -26.45
N ASN A 2 -13.01 9.19 -26.72
CA ASN A 2 -12.91 10.20 -25.67
C ASN A 2 -14.34 10.64 -25.28
N GLY A 3 -14.93 9.96 -24.30
CA GLY A 3 -16.18 10.40 -23.68
C GLY A 3 -15.94 11.65 -22.82
N GLN A 4 -16.88 12.59 -22.84
CA GLN A 4 -16.83 13.77 -21.95
C GLN A 4 -17.33 13.47 -20.54
N ILE A 5 -17.96 12.33 -20.28
CA ILE A 5 -18.35 11.94 -18.94
C ILE A 5 -17.62 10.65 -18.57
N ARG A 6 -16.90 10.67 -17.46
CA ARG A 6 -16.20 9.50 -16.91
C ARG A 6 -16.71 9.21 -15.51
N ILE A 7 -17.38 8.07 -15.36
CA ILE A 7 -17.96 7.66 -14.07
C ILE A 7 -17.02 6.65 -13.42
N LEU A 8 -16.60 6.94 -12.21
CA LEU A 8 -15.82 6.03 -11.38
C LEU A 8 -16.73 5.35 -10.35
N LYS A 9 -16.51 4.05 -10.12
CA LYS A 9 -17.06 3.35 -8.95
C LYS A 9 -16.23 3.71 -7.70
N PRO A 10 -16.78 3.57 -6.47
CA PRO A 10 -16.06 3.87 -5.23
C PRO A 10 -14.63 3.33 -5.16
N ARG A 11 -14.45 2.04 -5.49
CA ARG A 11 -13.15 1.37 -5.48
C ARG A 11 -12.12 2.01 -6.42
N LYS A 12 -12.56 2.50 -7.57
CA LYS A 12 -11.70 3.12 -8.60
C LYS A 12 -11.28 4.54 -8.25
N ALA A 13 -12.12 5.24 -7.50
CA ALA A 13 -11.87 6.62 -7.06
C ALA A 13 -10.83 6.70 -5.95
N LEU A 14 -10.62 5.61 -5.21
CA LEU A 14 -9.68 5.58 -4.10
C LEU A 14 -8.23 5.51 -4.59
N ASN A 15 -7.34 6.19 -3.87
CA ASN A 15 -5.91 5.94 -4.00
C ASN A 15 -5.66 4.46 -3.71
N LYS A 16 -4.97 3.76 -4.62
CA LYS A 16 -4.81 2.31 -4.51
C LYS A 16 -3.95 1.89 -3.32
N ALA A 17 -2.98 2.68 -2.88
CA ALA A 17 -2.25 2.41 -1.64
C ALA A 17 -3.15 2.59 -0.40
N PHE A 18 -4.06 3.57 -0.42
CA PHE A 18 -5.07 3.69 0.64
C PHE A 18 -6.05 2.51 0.64
N LEU A 19 -6.42 2.01 -0.54
CA LEU A 19 -7.30 0.85 -0.69
C LEU A 19 -6.72 -0.43 -0.04
N LYS A 20 -5.38 -0.54 0.03
CA LYS A 20 -4.67 -1.64 0.71
C LYS A 20 -4.63 -1.54 2.24
N VAL A 21 -4.81 -0.34 2.81
CA VAL A 21 -4.81 -0.16 4.27
C VAL A 21 -6.00 -0.87 4.89
N LYS A 22 -5.79 -1.95 5.64
CA LYS A 22 -6.90 -2.71 6.21
C LYS A 22 -7.64 -1.86 7.26
N PRO A 23 -8.96 -1.59 7.10
CA PRO A 23 -9.73 -0.96 8.16
C PRO A 23 -9.87 -1.94 9.32
N ASN A 24 -9.94 -1.44 10.56
CA ASN A 24 -10.14 -2.30 11.72
C ASN A 24 -11.60 -2.75 11.80
N ARG A 25 -11.83 -3.96 12.32
CA ARG A 25 -13.18 -4.50 12.54
C ARG A 25 -14.08 -3.54 13.30
N THR A 26 -13.57 -2.93 14.37
CA THR A 26 -14.34 -1.96 15.18
C THR A 26 -14.80 -0.74 14.38
N GLU A 27 -13.99 -0.27 13.43
CA GLU A 27 -14.33 0.88 12.58
C GLU A 27 -15.42 0.51 11.58
N ILE A 28 -15.33 -0.69 10.97
CA ILE A 28 -16.35 -1.20 10.06
C ILE A 28 -17.67 -1.45 10.80
N GLU A 29 -17.66 -2.01 12.00
CA GLU A 29 -18.90 -2.20 12.78
C GLU A 29 -19.55 -0.87 13.17
N CYS A 30 -18.74 0.15 13.50
CA CYS A 30 -19.24 1.52 13.74
C CYS A 30 -19.90 2.09 12.46
N PHE A 31 -19.23 1.97 11.33
CA PHE A 31 -19.75 2.36 10.02
C PHE A 31 -21.05 1.64 9.69
N LYS A 32 -21.11 0.31 9.85
CA LYS A 32 -22.31 -0.51 9.62
C LYS A 32 -23.47 -0.03 10.48
N THR A 33 -23.22 0.22 11.76
CA THR A 33 -24.23 0.70 12.71
C THR A 33 -24.81 2.04 12.26
N ASN A 34 -23.95 3.01 11.96
CA ASN A 34 -24.39 4.36 11.57
C ASN A 34 -25.04 4.37 10.17
N LEU A 35 -24.53 3.57 9.23
CA LEU A 35 -25.10 3.44 7.89
C LEU A 35 -26.48 2.78 7.92
N SER A 36 -26.65 1.73 8.73
CA SER A 36 -27.96 1.09 8.91
C SER A 36 -28.98 2.06 9.48
N GLN A 37 -28.58 2.84 10.50
CA GLN A 37 -29.43 3.89 11.07
C GLN A 37 -29.78 4.99 10.06
N LEU A 38 -28.86 5.35 9.16
CA LEU A 38 -29.14 6.29 8.08
C LEU A 38 -30.23 5.73 7.17
N LEU A 39 -30.04 4.51 6.64
CA LEU A 39 -30.96 3.86 5.73
C LEU A 39 -32.36 3.67 6.33
N ASP A 40 -32.44 3.22 7.58
CA ASP A 40 -33.72 2.97 8.27
C ASP A 40 -34.53 4.26 8.52
N ARG A 41 -33.90 5.44 8.46
CA ARG A 41 -34.53 6.74 8.74
C ARG A 41 -34.88 7.53 7.48
N ILE A 42 -34.45 7.10 6.30
CA ILE A 42 -34.80 7.79 5.03
C ILE A 42 -36.32 7.72 4.84
N ASN A 43 -36.94 8.86 4.53
CA ASN A 43 -38.38 8.94 4.30
C ASN A 43 -38.69 9.98 3.22
N ASP A 44 -39.11 9.51 2.04
CA ASP A 44 -39.39 10.37 0.88
C ASP A 44 -40.43 11.49 1.11
N ASN A 45 -41.25 11.37 2.16
CA ASN A 45 -42.24 12.37 2.53
C ASN A 45 -41.68 13.52 3.38
N GLU A 46 -40.47 13.35 3.93
CA GLU A 46 -39.85 14.34 4.79
C GLU A 46 -39.14 15.45 3.99
N SER A 47 -38.84 16.55 4.68
CA SER A 47 -38.19 17.71 4.09
C SER A 47 -36.73 17.45 3.67
N GLU A 48 -36.19 18.30 2.81
CA GLU A 48 -34.75 18.29 2.48
C GLU A 48 -33.88 18.56 3.72
N GLU A 49 -34.31 19.46 4.60
CA GLU A 49 -33.63 19.76 5.87
C GLU A 49 -33.58 18.56 6.81
N PHE A 50 -34.63 17.74 6.85
CA PHE A 50 -34.65 16.49 7.62
C PHE A 50 -33.54 15.54 7.16
N HIS A 51 -33.43 15.31 5.85
CA HIS A 51 -32.41 14.43 5.27
C HIS A 51 -30.99 15.00 5.42
N LYS A 52 -30.82 16.33 5.33
CA LYS A 52 -29.53 16.99 5.62
C LYS A 52 -29.04 16.72 7.04
N ASN A 53 -29.95 16.76 8.02
CA ASN A 53 -29.59 16.44 9.41
C ASN A 53 -29.17 14.97 9.56
N LEU A 54 -29.88 14.04 8.94
CA LEU A 54 -29.49 12.62 8.93
C LEU A 54 -28.11 12.39 8.32
N LEU A 55 -27.84 13.04 7.19
CA LEU A 55 -26.56 12.98 6.49
C LEU A 55 -25.42 13.53 7.36
N SER A 56 -25.62 14.70 7.97
CA SER A 56 -24.66 15.34 8.87
C SER A 56 -24.34 14.45 10.07
N ASP A 57 -25.38 13.89 10.71
CA ASP A 57 -25.25 12.96 11.84
C ASP A 57 -24.44 11.71 11.48
N PHE A 58 -24.74 11.11 10.33
CA PHE A 58 -24.05 9.92 9.85
C PHE A 58 -22.55 10.19 9.67
N LEU A 59 -22.19 11.26 8.96
CA LEU A 59 -20.79 11.59 8.72
C LEU A 59 -20.05 11.90 10.03
N LYS A 60 -20.66 12.71 10.91
CA LYS A 60 -20.09 13.07 12.23
C LYS A 60 -19.77 11.87 13.09
N LYS A 61 -20.79 11.02 13.34
CA LYS A 61 -20.69 9.86 14.25
C LYS A 61 -19.78 8.76 13.72
N THR A 62 -19.54 8.74 12.42
CA THR A 62 -18.72 7.71 11.78
C THR A 62 -17.26 8.11 11.63
N TYR A 63 -16.97 9.37 11.28
CA TYR A 63 -15.63 9.78 10.85
C TYR A 63 -15.13 11.10 11.43
N TYR A 64 -15.99 12.12 11.46
CA TYR A 64 -15.51 13.50 11.49
C TYR A 64 -15.46 14.07 12.91
N GLU A 65 -16.29 13.61 13.85
CA GLU A 65 -16.17 14.06 15.25
C GLU A 65 -15.04 13.34 15.99
N PRO A 66 -14.28 14.04 16.86
CA PRO A 66 -14.33 15.48 17.16
C PRO A 66 -13.39 16.33 16.29
N ASN A 67 -12.76 15.74 15.26
CA ASN A 67 -11.60 16.32 14.57
C ASN A 67 -11.95 17.33 13.46
N HIS A 68 -13.15 17.25 12.92
CA HIS A 68 -13.61 18.05 11.78
C HIS A 68 -15.04 18.55 12.01
N PHE A 69 -15.24 19.83 11.77
CA PHE A 69 -16.55 20.45 11.91
C PHE A 69 -17.40 20.26 10.66
N ILE A 70 -18.66 19.84 10.85
CA ILE A 70 -19.65 19.70 9.77
C ILE A 70 -20.89 20.52 10.11
N ASN A 71 -21.23 21.49 9.26
CA ASN A 71 -22.45 22.28 9.39
C ASN A 71 -22.79 23.02 8.07
N THR A 72 -23.93 23.71 8.05
CA THR A 72 -24.27 24.71 7.03
C THR A 72 -23.26 25.87 7.07
N LYS A 73 -22.93 26.47 5.93
CA LYS A 73 -22.12 27.70 5.86
C LYS A 73 -22.74 28.70 4.88
N GLY A 74 -23.34 29.77 5.40
CA GLY A 74 -24.01 30.77 4.58
C GLY A 74 -25.18 30.17 3.81
N ARG A 75 -25.07 30.10 2.47
CA ARG A 75 -26.06 29.46 1.60
C ARG A 75 -25.69 28.04 1.16
N ASN A 76 -24.53 27.52 1.55
CA ASN A 76 -24.17 26.14 1.27
C ASN A 76 -24.90 25.22 2.24
N ASP A 77 -25.49 24.14 1.71
CA ASP A 77 -26.27 23.17 2.48
C ASP A 77 -25.46 22.52 3.60
N LEU A 78 -24.34 21.88 3.25
CA LEU A 78 -23.43 21.30 4.22
C LEU A 78 -21.98 21.49 3.75
N VAL A 79 -21.08 21.71 4.69
CA VAL A 79 -19.64 21.73 4.44
C VAL A 79 -18.90 20.91 5.49
N ILE A 80 -17.78 20.31 5.07
CA ILE A 80 -16.80 19.69 5.99
C ILE A 80 -15.59 20.63 6.06
N HIS A 81 -15.24 21.05 7.26
CA HIS A 81 -14.08 21.89 7.51
C HIS A 81 -12.80 21.06 7.68
N ASN A 82 -11.67 21.63 7.24
CA ASN A 82 -10.35 21.01 7.42
C ASN A 82 -9.92 20.92 8.90
N THR A 83 -10.64 21.59 9.81
CA THR A 83 -10.40 21.57 11.25
C THR A 83 -11.69 21.35 12.03
N ASN A 84 -11.58 21.18 13.34
CA ASN A 84 -12.71 20.99 14.26
C ASN A 84 -13.52 22.27 14.57
N SER A 85 -13.32 23.36 13.79
CA SER A 85 -13.98 24.64 14.02
C SER A 85 -14.59 25.21 12.74
N ALA A 86 -15.72 25.92 12.88
CA ALA A 86 -16.35 26.69 11.81
C ALA A 86 -15.44 27.79 11.22
N SER A 87 -14.39 28.20 11.94
CA SER A 87 -13.38 29.14 11.46
C SER A 87 -12.35 28.49 10.52
N GLY A 88 -12.29 27.16 10.47
CA GLY A 88 -11.43 26.44 9.54
C GLY A 88 -11.86 26.64 8.08
N THR A 89 -10.93 26.45 7.14
CA THR A 89 -11.27 26.45 5.72
C THR A 89 -12.16 25.28 5.36
N VAL A 90 -13.00 25.46 4.33
CA VAL A 90 -13.86 24.40 3.82
C VAL A 90 -13.04 23.45 2.98
N GLY A 91 -13.07 22.16 3.32
CA GLY A 91 -12.43 21.07 2.57
C GLY A 91 -13.40 20.35 1.64
N VAL A 92 -14.68 20.22 2.01
CA VAL A 92 -15.72 19.59 1.17
C VAL A 92 -16.97 20.44 1.15
N ILE A 93 -17.57 20.61 -0.04
CA ILE A 93 -18.89 21.21 -0.23
C ILE A 93 -19.88 20.09 -0.53
N ILE A 94 -21.02 20.06 0.15
CA ILE A 94 -22.08 19.07 -0.04
C ILE A 94 -23.38 19.81 -0.36
N GLU A 95 -23.94 19.52 -1.53
CA GLU A 95 -25.28 19.93 -1.97
C GLU A 95 -26.24 18.75 -1.80
N ALA A 96 -27.29 18.94 -1.01
CA ALA A 96 -28.17 17.84 -0.63
C ALA A 96 -29.60 18.10 -1.10
N LYS A 97 -30.16 17.17 -1.88
CA LYS A 97 -31.56 17.20 -2.31
C LYS A 97 -32.40 16.21 -1.53
N LYS A 98 -33.72 16.44 -1.45
CA LYS A 98 -34.64 15.41 -0.96
C LYS A 98 -34.64 14.18 -1.91
N PRO A 99 -34.81 12.95 -1.40
CA PRO A 99 -34.79 11.72 -2.20
C PRO A 99 -35.71 11.75 -3.42
N ALA A 100 -36.93 12.26 -3.26
CA ALA A 100 -37.94 12.33 -4.31
C ALA A 100 -37.68 13.40 -5.40
N ASN A 101 -36.68 14.28 -5.24
CA ASN A 101 -36.41 15.39 -6.17
C ASN A 101 -35.63 14.94 -7.41
N LYS A 102 -36.33 14.29 -8.35
CA LYS A 102 -35.76 13.78 -9.60
C LYS A 102 -35.49 14.85 -10.68
N THR A 103 -35.91 16.09 -10.46
CA THR A 103 -35.78 17.17 -11.45
C THR A 103 -34.52 17.98 -11.22
N GLU A 104 -34.22 18.30 -9.96
CA GLU A 104 -33.05 19.12 -9.60
C GLU A 104 -31.79 18.29 -9.32
N MET A 105 -31.94 16.97 -9.11
CA MET A 105 -30.85 16.04 -8.80
C MET A 105 -30.24 15.42 -10.07
N MET A 106 -28.91 15.22 -10.03
CA MET A 106 -28.18 14.55 -11.12
C MET A 106 -28.61 13.10 -11.29
N LYS A 107 -28.47 12.58 -12.49
CA LYS A 107 -28.77 11.17 -12.82
C LYS A 107 -27.56 10.49 -13.42
N ALA A 108 -27.28 9.28 -12.98
CA ALA A 108 -26.26 8.46 -13.62
C ALA A 108 -26.62 8.26 -15.12
N PRO A 109 -25.66 8.51 -16.04
CA PRO A 109 -25.79 8.15 -17.44
C PRO A 109 -26.18 6.68 -17.63
N SER A 110 -27.09 6.44 -18.57
CA SER A 110 -27.55 5.10 -18.94
C SER A 110 -26.74 4.55 -20.12
N PRO A 111 -26.56 3.21 -20.22
CA PRO A 111 -25.94 2.61 -21.41
C PRO A 111 -26.66 3.05 -22.69
N GLY A 112 -25.90 3.57 -23.65
CA GLY A 112 -26.43 4.06 -24.92
C GLY A 112 -26.83 5.53 -24.95
N ASP A 113 -26.72 6.28 -23.84
CA ASP A 113 -26.87 7.74 -23.88
C ASP A 113 -25.84 8.35 -24.86
N THR A 114 -26.28 9.29 -25.69
CA THR A 114 -25.37 10.15 -26.44
C THR A 114 -24.66 11.10 -25.49
N GLN A 115 -23.50 11.61 -25.92
CA GLN A 115 -22.72 12.56 -25.13
C GLN A 115 -23.53 13.78 -24.66
N SER A 116 -24.38 14.35 -25.53
CA SER A 116 -25.25 15.48 -25.16
C SER A 116 -26.32 15.07 -24.15
N GLN A 117 -26.83 13.82 -24.22
CA GLN A 117 -27.76 13.29 -23.24
C GLN A 117 -27.09 13.10 -21.88
N MET A 118 -25.86 12.56 -21.83
CA MET A 118 -25.13 12.42 -20.56
C MET A 118 -24.90 13.78 -19.89
N LEU A 119 -24.47 14.79 -20.66
CA LEU A 119 -24.25 16.14 -20.15
C LEU A 119 -25.56 16.78 -19.64
N SER A 120 -26.69 16.57 -20.33
CA SER A 120 -27.99 17.05 -19.87
C SER A 120 -28.47 16.41 -18.57
N ARG A 121 -28.06 15.17 -18.26
CA ARG A 121 -28.40 14.48 -17.02
C ARG A 121 -27.65 15.01 -15.79
N ILE A 122 -26.49 15.63 -16.01
CA ILE A 122 -25.70 16.25 -14.95
C ILE A 122 -25.88 17.77 -14.87
N ASN A 123 -26.25 18.44 -15.97
CA ASN A 123 -26.54 19.87 -15.99
C ASN A 123 -27.92 20.17 -15.41
N VAL A 124 -28.03 19.98 -14.10
CA VAL A 124 -29.22 20.23 -13.29
C VAL A 124 -28.87 21.16 -12.14
N LYS A 125 -29.89 21.64 -11.44
CA LYS A 125 -29.75 22.64 -10.38
C LYS A 125 -28.71 22.27 -9.33
N ALA A 126 -28.67 21.02 -8.85
CA ALA A 126 -27.67 20.60 -7.85
C ALA A 126 -26.22 20.79 -8.33
N PHE A 127 -25.93 20.51 -9.61
CA PHE A 127 -24.59 20.72 -10.17
C PHE A 127 -24.28 22.21 -10.37
N GLN A 128 -25.28 22.99 -10.79
CA GLN A 128 -25.17 24.45 -10.94
C GLN A 128 -24.94 25.14 -9.58
N GLU A 129 -25.56 24.63 -8.52
CA GLU A 129 -25.35 25.04 -7.12
C GLU A 129 -23.92 24.75 -6.68
N LEU A 130 -23.40 23.55 -6.94
CA LEU A 130 -21.99 23.24 -6.68
C LEU A 130 -21.03 24.18 -7.42
N VAL A 131 -21.29 24.53 -8.69
CA VAL A 131 -20.47 25.49 -9.44
C VAL A 131 -20.47 26.86 -8.76
N LEU A 132 -21.64 27.36 -8.36
CA LEU A 132 -21.75 28.65 -7.66
C LEU A 132 -20.99 28.62 -6.33
N TYR A 133 -21.20 27.59 -5.51
CA TYR A 133 -20.59 27.48 -4.18
C TYR A 133 -19.07 27.33 -4.26
N TYR A 134 -18.59 26.56 -5.24
CA TYR A 134 -17.17 26.48 -5.54
C TYR A 134 -16.59 27.84 -5.90
N LEU A 135 -17.20 28.57 -6.83
CA LEU A 135 -16.71 29.88 -7.25
C LEU A 135 -16.72 30.89 -6.10
N ARG A 136 -17.72 30.86 -5.21
CA ARG A 136 -17.73 31.70 -4.00
C ARG A 136 -16.56 31.39 -3.08
N GLU A 137 -16.32 30.13 -2.75
CA GLU A 137 -15.19 29.76 -1.91
C GLU A 137 -13.86 30.11 -2.58
N ARG A 138 -13.69 29.75 -3.85
CA ARG A 138 -12.43 29.86 -4.59
C ARG A 138 -12.09 31.29 -5.02
N VAL A 139 -13.07 32.03 -5.55
CA VAL A 139 -12.88 33.37 -6.15
C VAL A 139 -13.15 34.47 -5.13
N THR A 140 -14.23 34.39 -4.36
CA THR A 140 -14.60 35.43 -3.37
C THR A 140 -13.81 35.25 -2.08
N ASN A 141 -13.86 34.05 -1.48
CA ASN A 141 -13.22 33.77 -0.18
C ASN A 141 -11.74 33.38 -0.30
N LYS A 142 -11.20 33.28 -1.54
CA LYS A 142 -9.81 32.90 -1.83
C LYS A 142 -9.38 31.56 -1.20
N ASN A 143 -10.33 30.66 -0.96
CA ASN A 143 -10.07 29.34 -0.42
C ASN A 143 -9.45 28.44 -1.51
N ILE A 144 -8.23 27.97 -1.27
CA ILE A 144 -7.49 27.05 -2.14
C ILE A 144 -7.43 25.62 -1.58
N GLU A 145 -8.15 25.35 -0.49
CA GLU A 145 -8.05 24.10 0.27
C GLU A 145 -9.25 23.17 0.08
N ILE A 146 -10.19 23.51 -0.81
CA ILE A 146 -11.29 22.61 -1.19
C ILE A 146 -10.70 21.39 -1.91
N LYS A 147 -11.12 20.20 -1.48
CA LYS A 147 -10.63 18.90 -1.98
C LYS A 147 -11.69 18.19 -2.83
N HIS A 148 -12.95 18.19 -2.38
CA HIS A 148 -14.05 17.54 -3.08
C HIS A 148 -15.34 18.34 -3.03
N LEU A 149 -16.22 18.07 -3.99
CA LEU A 149 -17.59 18.56 -4.04
C LEU A 149 -18.53 17.36 -4.18
N ILE A 150 -19.64 17.37 -3.45
CA ILE A 150 -20.59 16.26 -3.40
C ILE A 150 -21.97 16.80 -3.70
N ALA A 151 -22.70 16.14 -4.60
CA ALA A 151 -24.14 16.27 -4.68
C ALA A 151 -24.77 14.93 -4.31
N THR A 152 -25.79 14.96 -3.47
CA THR A 152 -26.49 13.74 -3.05
C THR A 152 -27.97 13.99 -2.80
N ASN A 153 -28.79 12.99 -3.06
CA ASN A 153 -30.18 12.96 -2.59
C ASN A 153 -30.36 12.00 -1.41
N ILE A 154 -29.29 11.76 -0.64
CA ILE A 154 -29.07 10.71 0.38
C ILE A 154 -28.85 9.31 -0.20
N ASN A 155 -29.59 8.94 -1.24
CA ASN A 155 -29.51 7.61 -1.86
C ASN A 155 -28.36 7.55 -2.86
N GLU A 156 -28.37 8.46 -3.82
CA GLU A 156 -27.39 8.59 -4.89
C GLU A 156 -26.36 9.66 -4.53
N TRP A 157 -25.09 9.35 -4.79
CA TRP A 157 -23.96 10.21 -4.47
C TRP A 157 -23.12 10.47 -5.70
N PHE A 158 -22.79 11.74 -5.93
CA PHE A 158 -21.93 12.22 -7.01
C PHE A 158 -20.79 13.01 -6.40
N ILE A 159 -19.57 12.48 -6.43
CA ILE A 159 -18.38 13.07 -5.79
C ILE A 159 -17.40 13.52 -6.87
N PHE A 160 -17.00 14.78 -6.83
CA PHE A 160 -16.10 15.42 -7.78
C PHE A 160 -14.81 15.86 -7.09
N ASP A 161 -13.66 15.62 -7.72
CA ASP A 161 -12.41 16.23 -7.29
C ASP A 161 -12.43 17.74 -7.56
N ALA A 162 -12.05 18.55 -6.57
CA ALA A 162 -12.02 20.00 -6.70
C ALA A 162 -11.07 20.50 -7.83
N MET A 163 -10.06 19.70 -8.21
CA MET A 163 -9.20 19.99 -9.36
C MET A 163 -9.97 20.05 -10.68
N LEU A 164 -11.04 19.27 -10.80
CA LEU A 164 -11.94 19.34 -11.93
C LEU A 164 -12.62 20.71 -12.01
N PHE A 165 -13.13 21.18 -10.88
CA PHE A 165 -13.79 22.48 -10.79
C PHE A 165 -12.83 23.65 -11.00
N GLU A 166 -11.59 23.54 -10.52
CA GLU A 166 -10.54 24.54 -10.77
C GLU A 166 -10.30 24.67 -12.27
N ARG A 167 -10.06 23.55 -12.95
CA ARG A 167 -9.76 23.49 -14.40
C ARG A 167 -10.92 23.98 -15.25
N LEU A 168 -12.14 23.54 -14.94
CA LEU A 168 -13.30 23.78 -15.80
C LEU A 168 -13.95 25.14 -15.55
N PHE A 169 -13.99 25.60 -14.29
CA PHE A 169 -14.76 26.78 -13.91
C PHE A 169 -13.88 27.94 -13.44
N ALA A 170 -13.00 27.75 -12.45
CA ALA A 170 -12.23 28.86 -11.88
C ALA A 170 -11.11 29.38 -12.80
N GLN A 171 -10.56 28.55 -13.68
CA GLN A 171 -9.59 28.98 -14.70
C GLN A 171 -10.26 29.58 -15.95
N ASN A 172 -11.57 29.43 -16.11
CA ASN A 172 -12.30 30.00 -17.22
C ASN A 172 -12.55 31.50 -16.98
N LYS A 173 -11.75 32.35 -17.63
CA LYS A 173 -11.82 33.82 -17.48
C LYS A 173 -13.20 34.41 -17.79
N ASN A 174 -13.92 33.85 -18.76
CA ASN A 174 -15.25 34.36 -19.14
C ASN A 174 -16.27 34.06 -18.05
N LEU A 175 -16.35 32.80 -17.61
CA LEU A 175 -17.25 32.40 -16.53
C LEU A 175 -16.96 33.16 -15.23
N VAL A 176 -15.68 33.29 -14.85
CA VAL A 176 -15.29 34.06 -13.65
C VAL A 176 -15.67 35.52 -13.77
N LYS A 177 -15.58 36.13 -14.96
CA LYS A 177 -16.05 37.50 -15.18
C LYS A 177 -17.57 37.60 -14.95
N GLN A 178 -18.35 36.70 -15.55
CA GLN A 178 -19.81 36.66 -15.37
C GLN A 178 -20.21 36.44 -13.90
N PHE A 179 -19.49 35.55 -13.20
CA PHE A 179 -19.65 35.34 -11.77
C PHE A 179 -19.37 36.61 -10.95
N ASN A 180 -18.27 37.32 -11.22
CA ASN A 180 -17.95 38.57 -10.53
C ASN A 180 -18.99 39.67 -10.83
N ASP A 181 -19.51 39.73 -12.05
CA ASP A 181 -20.59 40.64 -12.43
C ASP A 181 -21.88 40.31 -11.69
N PHE A 182 -22.20 39.02 -11.53
CA PHE A 182 -23.33 38.54 -10.73
C PHE A 182 -23.19 38.92 -9.25
N GLU A 183 -22.06 38.57 -8.61
CA GLU A 183 -21.82 38.85 -7.18
C GLU A 183 -21.74 40.36 -6.87
N SER A 184 -21.35 41.17 -7.86
CA SER A 184 -21.33 42.64 -7.74
C SER A 184 -22.67 43.30 -8.08
N GLY A 185 -23.71 42.54 -8.41
CA GLY A 185 -25.02 43.06 -8.82
C GLY A 185 -25.03 43.85 -10.12
N ARG A 186 -24.07 43.59 -11.02
CA ARG A 186 -23.98 44.22 -12.35
C ARG A 186 -24.84 43.54 -13.41
N LEU A 187 -25.33 42.33 -13.15
CA LEU A 187 -26.25 41.60 -14.02
C LEU A 187 -27.72 42.00 -13.76
N ALA A 188 -28.61 41.57 -14.64
CA ALA A 188 -30.02 41.96 -14.63
C ALA A 188 -30.81 41.51 -13.38
N ASP A 189 -30.32 40.50 -12.64
CA ASP A 189 -30.89 40.03 -11.37
C ASP A 189 -29.74 39.50 -10.46
N THR A 190 -29.93 39.62 -9.15
CA THR A 190 -28.99 39.20 -8.09
C THR A 190 -29.42 37.89 -7.41
N LYS A 191 -30.59 37.34 -7.77
CA LYS A 191 -31.05 36.04 -7.27
C LYS A 191 -30.19 34.91 -7.80
N THR A 192 -29.95 33.90 -6.98
CA THR A 192 -29.16 32.71 -7.38
C THR A 192 -29.81 31.95 -8.53
N ASP A 193 -31.14 31.94 -8.62
CA ASP A 193 -31.90 31.35 -9.74
C ASP A 193 -31.50 31.96 -11.10
N PHE A 194 -31.14 33.26 -11.12
CA PHE A 194 -30.62 33.91 -12.32
C PHE A 194 -29.25 33.36 -12.70
N PHE A 195 -28.33 33.25 -11.73
CA PHE A 195 -27.02 32.64 -12.00
C PHE A 195 -27.14 31.22 -12.54
N TYR A 196 -28.01 30.40 -11.95
CA TYR A 196 -28.24 29.03 -12.41
C TYR A 196 -28.69 28.98 -13.86
N LYS A 197 -29.76 29.71 -14.22
CA LYS A 197 -30.38 29.64 -15.56
C LYS A 197 -29.64 30.42 -16.65
N GLN A 198 -28.99 31.53 -16.29
CA GLN A 198 -28.42 32.47 -17.26
C GLN A 198 -26.90 32.42 -17.37
N VAL A 199 -26.23 31.79 -16.39
CA VAL A 199 -24.75 31.71 -16.35
C VAL A 199 -24.29 30.26 -16.33
N ALA A 200 -24.66 29.49 -15.31
CA ALA A 200 -24.16 28.13 -15.12
C ALA A 200 -24.73 27.16 -16.16
N GLU A 201 -26.06 27.11 -16.33
CA GLU A 201 -26.74 26.18 -17.24
C GLU A 201 -26.26 26.32 -18.70
N PRO A 202 -26.20 27.53 -19.31
CA PRO A 202 -25.71 27.68 -20.67
C PRO A 202 -24.22 27.33 -20.79
N PHE A 203 -23.40 27.72 -19.81
CA PHE A 203 -21.98 27.40 -19.81
C PHE A 203 -21.75 25.88 -19.81
N ILE A 204 -22.44 25.16 -18.92
CA ILE A 204 -22.31 23.70 -18.79
C ILE A 204 -22.82 23.01 -20.06
N ALA A 205 -23.91 23.48 -20.67
CA ALA A 205 -24.48 22.90 -21.88
C ALA A 205 -23.53 22.92 -23.09
N GLU A 206 -22.61 23.89 -23.14
CA GLU A 206 -21.62 24.04 -24.22
C GLU A 206 -20.27 23.37 -23.91
N MET A 207 -20.11 22.77 -22.72
CA MET A 207 -18.84 22.20 -22.30
C MET A 207 -18.42 21.03 -23.19
N LYS A 208 -17.17 21.08 -23.66
CA LYS A 208 -16.56 20.01 -24.44
C LYS A 208 -15.49 19.20 -23.70
N HIS A 209 -15.25 19.52 -22.44
CA HIS A 209 -14.21 18.90 -21.63
C HIS A 209 -14.75 17.66 -20.92
N GLU A 210 -13.85 16.74 -20.56
CA GLU A 210 -14.19 15.59 -19.73
C GLU A 210 -14.52 16.02 -18.29
N ILE A 211 -15.65 15.53 -17.79
CA ILE A 211 -16.18 15.65 -16.43
C ILE A 211 -16.12 14.25 -15.83
N GLU A 212 -15.23 14.09 -14.86
CA GLU A 212 -15.05 12.84 -14.13
C GLU A 212 -15.65 12.95 -12.73
N PHE A 213 -16.39 11.94 -12.29
CA PHE A 213 -16.93 11.87 -10.94
C PHE A 213 -17.13 10.45 -10.46
N THR A 214 -17.12 10.27 -9.14
CA THR A 214 -17.48 9.01 -8.50
C THR A 214 -18.98 8.95 -8.29
N TYR A 215 -19.59 7.83 -8.66
CA TYR A 215 -21.01 7.56 -8.43
C TYR A 215 -21.22 6.26 -7.64
N PHE A 216 -22.15 6.30 -6.70
CA PHE A 216 -22.73 5.11 -6.10
C PHE A 216 -24.15 5.37 -5.60
N ASN A 217 -24.95 4.30 -5.50
CA ASN A 217 -26.20 4.30 -4.77
C ASN A 217 -26.03 3.52 -3.46
N ILE A 218 -26.27 4.19 -2.33
CA ILE A 218 -26.11 3.63 -0.99
C ILE A 218 -27.01 2.42 -0.73
N GLN A 219 -28.15 2.31 -1.44
CA GLN A 219 -29.09 1.20 -1.32
C GLN A 219 -28.52 -0.12 -1.85
N GLU A 220 -27.53 -0.06 -2.77
CA GLU A 220 -26.86 -1.26 -3.29
C GLU A 220 -26.06 -2.00 -2.20
N TYR A 221 -25.73 -1.31 -1.10
CA TYR A 221 -24.99 -1.85 0.03
C TYR A 221 -25.88 -2.43 1.13
N GLU A 222 -27.20 -2.37 1.00
CA GLU A 222 -28.12 -2.84 2.06
C GLU A 222 -27.94 -4.34 2.36
N LYS A 223 -27.72 -5.15 1.32
CA LYS A 223 -27.53 -6.60 1.48
C LYS A 223 -26.25 -6.93 2.26
N PRO A 224 -25.04 -6.49 1.86
CA PRO A 224 -23.84 -6.76 2.65
C PRO A 224 -23.89 -6.10 4.04
N LEU A 225 -24.52 -4.93 4.17
CA LEU A 225 -24.68 -4.24 5.45
C LEU A 225 -25.49 -5.02 6.49
N ARG A 226 -26.60 -5.65 6.08
CA ARG A 226 -27.50 -6.40 6.97
C ARG A 226 -27.16 -7.89 7.06
N ASN A 227 -26.09 -8.36 6.42
CA ASN A 227 -25.65 -9.75 6.53
C ASN A 227 -24.90 -9.99 7.86
N THR A 228 -25.01 -11.22 8.38
CA THR A 228 -24.24 -11.73 9.52
C THR A 228 -22.91 -12.37 9.11
N ASP A 229 -22.70 -12.67 7.83
CA ASP A 229 -21.41 -13.17 7.34
C ASP A 229 -20.35 -12.07 7.35
N LYS A 230 -19.35 -12.22 8.23
CA LYS A 230 -18.23 -11.28 8.34
C LYS A 230 -17.40 -11.13 7.07
N GLN A 231 -17.42 -12.12 6.17
CA GLN A 231 -16.68 -12.04 4.90
C GLN A 231 -17.34 -11.05 3.94
N ASP A 232 -18.66 -10.93 3.97
CA ASP A 232 -19.41 -10.01 3.10
C ASP A 232 -19.16 -8.53 3.44
N ASP A 233 -18.69 -8.25 4.66
CA ASP A 233 -18.32 -6.89 5.08
C ASP A 233 -17.17 -6.30 4.25
N ASN A 234 -16.37 -7.15 3.57
CA ASN A 234 -15.32 -6.68 2.66
C ASN A 234 -15.91 -5.84 1.50
N GLN A 235 -17.17 -6.07 1.12
CA GLN A 235 -17.86 -5.28 0.09
C GLN A 235 -18.11 -3.82 0.53
N LEU A 236 -18.04 -3.55 1.84
CA LEU A 236 -18.24 -2.22 2.42
C LEU A 236 -16.94 -1.40 2.45
N ILE A 237 -15.76 -2.01 2.31
CA ILE A 237 -14.46 -1.35 2.49
C ILE A 237 -14.32 -0.14 1.56
N ALA A 238 -14.67 -0.29 0.28
CA ALA A 238 -14.53 0.80 -0.69
C ALA A 238 -15.45 1.99 -0.34
N LEU A 239 -16.69 1.73 0.09
CA LEU A 239 -17.62 2.78 0.49
C LEU A 239 -17.18 3.45 1.80
N PHE A 240 -16.74 2.65 2.78
CA PHE A 240 -16.19 3.13 4.05
C PHE A 240 -15.06 4.12 3.81
N LYS A 241 -14.06 3.72 3.01
CA LYS A 241 -12.90 4.57 2.67
C LYS A 241 -13.26 5.77 1.82
N LEU A 242 -14.21 5.64 0.89
CA LEU A 242 -14.61 6.75 0.02
C LEU A 242 -15.18 7.92 0.83
N LEU A 243 -15.87 7.65 1.93
CA LEU A 243 -16.50 8.67 2.78
C LEU A 243 -15.61 9.12 3.94
N SER A 244 -14.40 8.59 4.05
CA SER A 244 -13.49 8.89 5.16
C SER A 244 -12.74 10.22 4.96
N PRO A 245 -12.15 10.80 6.04
CA PRO A 245 -11.35 12.02 5.96
C PRO A 245 -10.09 11.85 5.08
N GLU A 246 -9.46 10.66 5.08
CA GLU A 246 -8.28 10.34 4.26
C GLU A 246 -8.58 10.53 2.78
N HIS A 247 -9.75 10.10 2.30
CA HIS A 247 -10.16 10.34 0.92
C HIS A 247 -10.70 11.77 0.73
N LEU A 248 -11.79 12.13 1.44
CA LEU A 248 -12.53 13.36 1.15
C LEU A 248 -11.76 14.64 1.49
N LEU A 249 -10.86 14.62 2.47
CA LEU A 249 -9.99 15.75 2.83
C LEU A 249 -8.54 15.56 2.34
N LYS A 250 -8.26 14.47 1.61
CA LYS A 250 -6.91 14.12 1.12
C LYS A 250 -5.86 14.10 2.24
N LEU A 251 -6.24 13.58 3.42
CA LEU A 251 -5.31 13.43 4.56
C LEU A 251 -4.33 12.27 4.31
N PRO A 252 -3.10 12.35 4.87
CA PRO A 252 -2.18 11.23 4.83
C PRO A 252 -2.75 10.03 5.61
N PHE A 253 -2.40 8.81 5.17
CA PHE A 253 -2.80 7.56 5.81
C PHE A 253 -1.56 6.72 6.19
N ALA A 254 -1.73 5.75 7.08
CA ALA A 254 -0.62 5.00 7.69
C ALA A 254 0.30 4.26 6.70
N ASN A 255 -0.19 3.86 5.52
CA ASN A 255 0.63 3.32 4.41
C ASN A 255 1.31 4.39 3.54
N ASP A 256 1.74 5.51 4.11
CA ASP A 256 2.92 6.14 3.54
C ASP A 256 4.10 5.22 3.84
N SER A 257 4.32 4.25 2.94
CA SER A 257 5.28 3.13 2.97
C SER A 257 6.72 3.54 3.27
N ASN A 258 6.98 4.84 3.39
CA ASN A 258 8.26 5.48 3.65
C ASN A 258 8.44 5.98 5.10
N SER A 259 7.44 5.81 5.99
CA SER A 259 7.53 6.29 7.37
C SER A 259 7.97 5.19 8.34
N LEU A 260 9.07 5.44 9.05
CA LEU A 260 9.60 4.52 10.07
C LEU A 260 8.66 4.43 11.27
N ASP A 261 8.19 3.23 11.62
CA ASP A 261 7.52 2.98 12.91
C ASP A 261 8.56 3.08 14.03
N LYS A 262 8.51 4.20 14.78
CA LYS A 262 9.46 4.50 15.85
C LYS A 262 9.37 3.53 17.03
N ARG A 263 8.20 2.93 17.27
CA ARG A 263 7.99 1.99 18.39
C ARG A 263 8.63 0.65 18.06
N PHE A 264 8.32 0.11 16.87
CA PHE A 264 8.94 -1.09 16.33
C PHE A 264 10.46 -0.93 16.30
N TYR A 265 10.95 0.18 15.73
CA TYR A 265 12.37 0.47 15.64
C TYR A 265 13.07 0.53 17.00
N GLY A 266 12.54 1.30 17.96
CA GLY A 266 13.15 1.44 19.28
C GLY A 266 13.19 0.14 20.07
N GLU A 267 12.11 -0.65 20.00
CA GLU A 267 12.05 -1.96 20.68
C GLU A 267 12.95 -3.00 20.00
N LEU A 268 13.06 -3.00 18.67
CA LEU A 268 14.00 -3.87 17.96
C LEU A 268 15.46 -3.56 18.31
N LEU A 269 15.85 -2.27 18.36
CA LEU A 269 17.20 -1.88 18.80
C LEU A 269 17.50 -2.38 20.22
N HIS A 270 16.51 -2.31 21.13
CA HIS A 270 16.65 -2.82 22.50
C HIS A 270 16.92 -4.33 22.53
N ILE A 271 16.20 -5.13 21.75
CA ILE A 271 16.41 -6.59 21.66
C ILE A 271 17.81 -6.90 21.10
N ILE A 272 18.28 -6.11 20.13
CA ILE A 272 19.61 -6.27 19.54
C ILE A 272 20.73 -5.88 20.53
N GLY A 273 20.51 -4.86 21.37
CA GLY A 273 21.51 -4.30 22.28
C GLY A 273 22.09 -2.95 21.83
N LEU A 274 21.31 -2.17 21.08
CA LEU A 274 21.68 -0.90 20.46
C LEU A 274 20.80 0.26 20.95
N THR A 275 21.31 1.49 20.77
CA THR A 275 20.57 2.73 21.02
C THR A 275 20.82 3.77 19.93
N GLU A 276 19.85 4.65 19.68
CA GLU A 276 19.99 5.80 18.76
C GLU A 276 20.35 7.05 19.56
N THR A 277 21.53 7.62 19.32
CA THR A 277 21.98 8.89 19.90
C THR A 277 21.97 10.00 18.85
N LYS A 278 21.91 11.26 19.32
CA LYS A 278 22.00 12.44 18.45
C LYS A 278 23.30 13.17 18.75
N GLU A 279 24.16 13.29 17.75
CA GLU A 279 25.41 14.03 17.83
C GLU A 279 25.53 14.97 16.63
N GLY A 280 25.72 16.28 16.89
CA GLY A 280 25.89 17.28 15.82
C GLY A 280 24.74 17.37 14.80
N GLY A 281 23.52 16.94 15.16
CA GLY A 281 22.37 16.88 14.25
C GLY A 281 22.28 15.58 13.42
N LYS A 282 23.29 14.71 13.48
CA LYS A 282 23.26 13.35 12.94
C LYS A 282 22.70 12.38 13.97
N LYS A 283 22.00 11.35 13.49
CA LYS A 283 21.54 10.22 14.31
C LYS A 283 22.55 9.08 14.12
N LEU A 284 23.10 8.59 15.22
CA LEU A 284 24.08 7.50 15.22
C LEU A 284 23.50 6.31 15.98
N ILE A 285 23.91 5.11 15.57
CA ILE A 285 23.54 3.86 16.23
C ILE A 285 24.77 3.35 16.95
N GLU A 286 24.63 3.17 18.26
CA GLU A 286 25.75 2.85 19.14
C GLU A 286 25.41 1.67 20.03
N ARG A 287 26.45 0.96 20.49
CA ARG A 287 26.34 -0.03 21.55
C ARG A 287 25.79 0.63 22.81
N ASN A 288 24.92 -0.07 23.54
CA ASN A 288 24.47 0.42 24.84
C ASN A 288 25.62 0.79 25.77
N LYS A 289 25.41 1.84 26.57
CA LYS A 289 26.40 2.32 27.54
C LYS A 289 26.65 1.27 28.62
N GLU A 290 27.83 1.33 29.22
CA GLU A 290 28.15 0.50 30.37
C GLU A 290 27.11 0.75 31.49
N GLY A 291 26.58 -0.32 32.09
CA GLY A 291 25.43 -0.28 33.01
C GLY A 291 24.07 -0.53 32.36
N GLU A 292 23.94 -0.32 31.04
CA GLU A 292 22.71 -0.57 30.24
C GLU A 292 22.89 -1.75 29.26
N ARG A 293 24.04 -2.44 29.32
CA ARG A 293 24.32 -3.64 28.54
C ARG A 293 23.67 -4.84 29.19
N HIS A 294 22.84 -5.55 28.44
CA HIS A 294 22.16 -6.75 28.89
C HIS A 294 22.74 -7.97 28.17
N THR A 295 23.28 -8.93 28.93
CA THR A 295 23.96 -10.12 28.37
C THR A 295 23.06 -11.02 27.53
N GLY A 296 21.74 -10.88 27.65
CA GLY A 296 20.78 -11.54 26.77
C GLY A 296 20.57 -10.86 25.42
N SER A 297 20.91 -9.58 25.25
CA SER A 297 20.82 -8.93 23.94
C SER A 297 21.72 -9.62 22.91
N PHE A 298 21.32 -9.62 21.64
CA PHE A 298 22.04 -10.35 20.58
C PHE A 298 23.53 -9.97 20.51
N ILE A 299 23.82 -8.67 20.56
CA ILE A 299 25.20 -8.17 20.51
C ILE A 299 26.01 -8.62 21.71
N GLU A 300 25.49 -8.45 22.93
CA GLU A 300 26.27 -8.82 24.13
C GLU A 300 26.47 -10.33 24.24
N ASN A 301 25.45 -11.11 23.87
CA ASN A 301 25.55 -12.57 23.84
C ASN A 301 26.63 -13.01 22.82
N ALA A 302 26.63 -12.43 21.62
CA ALA A 302 27.64 -12.69 20.59
C ALA A 302 29.05 -12.26 21.04
N ILE A 303 29.22 -11.06 21.60
CA ILE A 303 30.51 -10.55 22.09
C ILE A 303 31.13 -11.53 23.09
N ILE A 304 30.34 -12.02 24.05
CA ILE A 304 30.82 -12.97 25.07
C ILE A 304 31.35 -14.25 24.40
N GLN A 305 30.66 -14.77 23.39
CA GLN A 305 31.09 -15.99 22.68
C GLN A 305 32.35 -15.74 21.85
N ILE A 306 32.38 -14.66 21.06
CA ILE A 306 33.52 -14.27 20.21
C ILE A 306 34.78 -14.10 21.06
N ASP A 307 34.67 -13.42 22.19
CA ASP A 307 35.78 -13.16 23.12
C ASP A 307 36.24 -14.46 23.79
N SER A 308 35.31 -15.24 24.36
CA SER A 308 35.65 -16.49 25.05
C SER A 308 36.31 -17.55 24.17
N LEU A 309 36.00 -17.54 22.87
CA LEU A 309 36.55 -18.46 21.88
C LEU A 309 37.77 -17.89 21.13
N ASP A 310 38.23 -16.69 21.53
CA ASP A 310 39.34 -15.95 20.92
C ASP A 310 39.20 -15.89 19.38
N LYS A 311 38.03 -15.46 18.89
CA LYS A 311 37.72 -15.43 17.45
C LYS A 311 38.31 -14.22 16.74
N ILE A 312 38.51 -13.10 17.45
CA ILE A 312 39.10 -11.90 16.85
C ILE A 312 40.53 -12.15 16.38
N SER A 313 41.31 -12.96 17.11
CA SER A 313 42.70 -13.28 16.74
C SER A 313 42.82 -14.10 15.45
N ARG A 314 41.73 -14.73 14.99
CA ARG A 314 41.68 -15.58 13.80
C ARG A 314 41.22 -14.85 12.54
N LEU A 315 40.77 -13.60 12.68
CA LEU A 315 40.33 -12.79 11.54
C LEU A 315 41.54 -12.19 10.81
N GLU A 316 41.67 -12.46 9.51
CA GLU A 316 42.75 -11.92 8.68
C GLU A 316 42.78 -10.38 8.68
N ASN A 317 41.60 -9.74 8.62
CA ASN A 317 41.46 -8.28 8.52
C ASN A 317 40.72 -7.67 9.72
N ALA A 318 41.03 -8.10 10.94
CA ALA A 318 40.35 -7.65 12.16
C ALA A 318 40.28 -6.12 12.33
N ASN A 319 41.25 -5.37 11.79
CA ASN A 319 41.31 -3.91 11.88
C ASN A 319 40.14 -3.19 11.19
N GLN A 320 39.45 -3.82 10.24
CA GLN A 320 38.29 -3.22 9.56
C GLN A 320 37.10 -3.01 10.53
N PHE A 321 37.04 -3.83 11.58
CA PHE A 321 35.94 -3.79 12.55
C PHE A 321 36.16 -2.77 13.66
N GLY A 322 37.39 -2.28 13.86
CA GLY A 322 37.68 -1.33 14.93
C GLY A 322 39.17 -1.14 15.21
N ALA A 323 39.51 -0.01 15.83
CA ALA A 323 40.89 0.33 16.17
C ALA A 323 41.43 -0.54 17.31
N ASN A 324 40.60 -0.81 18.32
CA ASN A 324 40.94 -1.59 19.51
C ASN A 324 40.08 -2.85 19.65
N LEU A 325 40.45 -3.74 20.58
CA LEU A 325 39.76 -5.03 20.79
C LEU A 325 38.26 -4.86 21.05
N GLN A 326 37.85 -3.87 21.86
CA GLN A 326 36.44 -3.66 22.20
C GLN A 326 35.63 -3.20 20.99
N GLU A 327 36.19 -2.32 20.16
CA GLU A 327 35.58 -1.91 18.89
C GLU A 327 35.49 -3.08 17.91
N ARG A 328 36.52 -3.93 17.83
CA ARG A 328 36.50 -5.12 16.95
C ARG A 328 35.46 -6.14 17.40
N LEU A 329 35.39 -6.44 18.69
CA LEU A 329 34.36 -7.31 19.27
C LEU A 329 32.96 -6.79 18.93
N PHE A 330 32.74 -5.49 19.13
CA PHE A 330 31.47 -4.86 18.79
C PHE A 330 31.18 -4.90 17.29
N GLY A 331 32.13 -4.53 16.44
CA GLY A 331 31.95 -4.50 14.99
C GLY A 331 31.59 -5.87 14.40
N VAL A 332 32.29 -6.92 14.85
CA VAL A 332 32.00 -8.31 14.44
C VAL A 332 30.63 -8.75 14.96
N ALA A 333 30.33 -8.52 16.25
CA ALA A 333 29.05 -8.90 16.83
C ALA A 333 27.86 -8.15 16.20
N LEU A 334 28.05 -6.89 15.83
CA LEU A 334 27.06 -6.07 15.14
C LEU A 334 26.75 -6.63 13.75
N GLU A 335 27.78 -6.95 12.95
CA GLU A 335 27.60 -7.52 11.61
C GLU A 335 26.88 -8.87 11.63
N LEU A 336 27.27 -9.75 12.57
CA LEU A 336 26.57 -11.02 12.81
C LEU A 336 25.12 -10.80 13.24
N SER A 337 24.89 -9.92 14.21
CA SER A 337 23.53 -9.63 14.72
C SER A 337 22.63 -9.05 13.64
N ILE A 338 23.13 -8.14 12.80
CA ILE A 338 22.40 -7.60 11.65
C ILE A 338 22.04 -8.73 10.68
N THR A 339 23.00 -9.60 10.35
CA THR A 339 22.79 -10.74 9.44
C THR A 339 21.69 -11.67 9.97
N TRP A 340 21.77 -12.06 11.25
CA TRP A 340 20.80 -12.94 11.88
C TRP A 340 19.41 -12.32 11.99
N ILE A 341 19.32 -11.05 12.42
CA ILE A 341 18.04 -10.34 12.52
C ILE A 341 17.42 -10.14 11.15
N ASN A 342 18.21 -9.88 10.11
CA ASN A 342 17.73 -9.79 8.72
C ASN A 342 17.11 -11.11 8.26
N ARG A 343 17.78 -12.24 8.52
CA ARG A 343 17.22 -13.58 8.25
C ARG A 343 15.90 -13.80 8.98
N ILE A 344 15.80 -13.46 10.27
CA ILE A 344 14.58 -13.65 11.07
C ILE A 344 13.42 -12.77 10.57
N LEU A 345 13.70 -11.50 10.25
CA LEU A 345 12.68 -10.59 9.73
C LEU A 345 12.19 -11.00 8.34
N PHE A 346 13.10 -11.44 7.47
CA PHE A 346 12.73 -12.04 6.19
C PHE A 346 11.85 -13.28 6.38
N LEU A 347 12.22 -14.16 7.32
CA LEU A 347 11.42 -15.33 7.66
C LEU A 347 10.03 -14.96 8.16
N LYS A 348 9.89 -13.86 8.90
CA LYS A 348 8.58 -13.38 9.38
C LYS A 348 7.70 -12.89 8.25
N LEU A 349 8.27 -12.17 7.28
CA LEU A 349 7.57 -11.79 6.05
C LEU A 349 7.13 -13.03 5.25
N LEU A 350 8.03 -14.00 5.08
CA LEU A 350 7.75 -15.25 4.38
C LEU A 350 6.61 -16.03 5.06
N GLU A 351 6.66 -16.16 6.39
CA GLU A 351 5.63 -16.81 7.17
C GLU A 351 4.26 -16.17 6.93
N ALA A 352 4.18 -14.84 7.04
CA ALA A 352 2.94 -14.11 6.83
C ALA A 352 2.40 -14.29 5.40
N GLN A 353 3.28 -14.27 4.38
CA GLN A 353 2.89 -14.56 3.00
C GLN A 353 2.39 -15.99 2.81
N LEU A 354 3.06 -17.00 3.40
CA LEU A 354 2.62 -18.38 3.29
C LEU A 354 1.24 -18.60 3.91
N ILE A 355 0.99 -18.04 5.10
CA ILE A 355 -0.34 -18.08 5.72
C ILE A 355 -1.38 -17.40 4.81
N SER A 356 -1.04 -16.25 4.25
CA SER A 356 -1.90 -15.46 3.37
C SER A 356 -2.25 -16.22 2.07
N TYR A 357 -1.27 -16.81 1.39
CA TYR A 357 -1.46 -17.62 0.19
C TYR A 357 -2.34 -18.85 0.44
N HIS A 358 -2.39 -19.34 1.68
CA HIS A 358 -3.21 -20.47 2.09
C HIS A 358 -4.46 -20.05 2.89
N LYS A 359 -5.01 -18.88 2.58
CA LYS A 359 -6.30 -18.40 3.12
C LYS A 359 -6.34 -18.33 4.66
N GLY A 360 -5.24 -17.91 5.27
CA GLY A 360 -5.16 -17.75 6.73
C GLY A 360 -4.87 -19.04 7.50
N ASP A 361 -4.49 -20.14 6.83
CA ASP A 361 -4.12 -21.38 7.51
C ASP A 361 -2.85 -21.20 8.37
N LYS A 362 -3.05 -21.05 9.68
CA LYS A 362 -2.00 -20.84 10.68
C LYS A 362 -0.99 -21.99 10.76
N SER A 363 -1.30 -23.16 10.24
CA SER A 363 -0.33 -24.28 10.25
C SER A 363 0.87 -24.05 9.31
N TYR A 364 0.81 -23.05 8.42
CA TYR A 364 1.95 -22.55 7.67
C TYR A 364 2.86 -21.62 8.49
N GLY A 365 2.44 -21.23 9.70
CA GLY A 365 3.30 -20.56 10.68
C GLY A 365 4.46 -21.44 11.13
N PHE A 366 5.65 -20.88 11.30
CA PHE A 366 6.83 -21.62 11.74
C PHE A 366 7.83 -20.85 12.63
N LEU A 367 7.73 -19.52 12.75
CA LEU A 367 8.50 -18.71 13.70
C LEU A 367 7.77 -18.62 15.04
N SER A 368 7.78 -19.70 15.80
CA SER A 368 7.22 -19.74 17.14
C SER A 368 8.04 -20.63 18.07
N ASN A 369 7.91 -20.40 19.38
CA ASN A 369 8.56 -21.21 20.41
C ASN A 369 8.14 -22.70 20.37
N ASP A 370 7.01 -23.02 19.74
CA ASP A 370 6.57 -24.41 19.58
C ASP A 370 7.46 -25.19 18.61
N LYS A 371 8.00 -24.51 17.59
CA LYS A 371 8.84 -25.12 16.54
C LYS A 371 10.32 -24.79 16.66
N ILE A 372 10.66 -23.67 17.29
CA ILE A 372 12.02 -23.17 17.46
C ILE A 372 12.21 -22.85 18.93
N LYS A 373 12.86 -23.74 19.67
CA LYS A 373 12.99 -23.62 21.14
C LYS A 373 14.22 -22.85 21.57
N ASP A 374 15.26 -22.90 20.75
CA ASP A 374 16.59 -22.38 21.05
C ASP A 374 17.30 -21.90 19.77
N TYR A 375 18.53 -21.39 19.93
CA TYR A 375 19.33 -20.92 18.80
C TYR A 375 19.83 -22.06 17.88
N ASP A 376 19.88 -23.31 18.35
CA ASP A 376 20.24 -24.47 17.53
C ASP A 376 19.14 -24.82 16.52
N ASP A 377 17.88 -24.78 16.94
CA ASP A 377 16.72 -24.93 16.07
C ASP A 377 16.68 -23.81 15.02
N LEU A 378 16.96 -22.57 15.42
CA LEU A 378 16.98 -21.42 14.52
C LEU A 378 18.12 -21.51 13.49
N ASN A 379 19.30 -21.96 13.92
CA ASN A 379 20.43 -22.25 13.04
C ASN A 379 20.08 -23.36 12.02
N SER A 380 19.38 -24.40 12.47
CA SER A 380 18.90 -25.49 11.61
C SER A 380 17.90 -24.98 10.57
N LEU A 381 16.99 -24.08 10.95
CA LEU A 381 16.07 -23.43 10.01
C LEU A 381 16.83 -22.63 8.93
N PHE A 382 17.89 -21.91 9.29
CA PHE A 382 18.70 -21.17 8.32
C PHE A 382 19.38 -22.12 7.31
N PHE A 383 20.21 -23.04 7.81
CA PHE A 383 21.18 -23.73 6.96
C PHE A 383 20.76 -25.13 6.52
N GLN A 384 19.82 -25.76 7.21
CA GLN A 384 19.35 -27.11 6.89
C GLN A 384 17.97 -27.12 6.22
N VAL A 385 17.20 -26.03 6.32
CA VAL A 385 15.86 -25.92 5.73
C VAL A 385 15.84 -24.93 4.57
N LEU A 386 16.26 -23.67 4.78
CA LEU A 386 16.17 -22.64 3.73
C LEU A 386 17.29 -22.68 2.70
N ALA A 387 18.50 -23.06 3.11
CA ALA A 387 19.62 -23.25 2.20
C ALA A 387 19.59 -24.58 1.44
N ARG A 388 18.64 -25.48 1.74
CA ARG A 388 18.57 -26.83 1.15
C ARG A 388 17.23 -27.14 0.51
N LYS A 389 17.28 -27.86 -0.61
CA LYS A 389 16.07 -28.38 -1.28
C LYS A 389 15.35 -29.38 -0.38
N GLN A 390 14.03 -29.45 -0.49
CA GLN A 390 13.20 -30.29 0.40
C GLN A 390 13.61 -31.76 0.44
N ASN A 391 14.03 -32.33 -0.69
CA ASN A 391 14.49 -33.72 -0.81
C ASN A 391 15.88 -33.97 -0.20
N GLU A 392 16.67 -32.93 0.06
CA GLU A 392 18.03 -32.97 0.62
C GLU A 392 18.05 -32.69 2.14
N ARG A 393 16.89 -32.39 2.75
CA ARG A 393 16.74 -32.14 4.20
C ARG A 393 16.86 -33.44 4.98
N ASN A 394 17.48 -33.41 6.16
CA ASN A 394 17.49 -34.55 7.08
C ASN A 394 16.08 -34.83 7.64
N GLU A 395 15.90 -36.00 8.28
CA GLU A 395 14.58 -36.44 8.75
C GLU A 395 14.01 -35.50 9.84
N ASP A 396 14.86 -35.04 10.77
CA ASP A 396 14.47 -34.21 11.90
C ASP A 396 13.83 -32.88 11.45
N VAL A 397 14.49 -32.13 10.56
CA VAL A 397 13.97 -30.83 10.10
C VAL A 397 12.86 -30.99 9.06
N ARG A 398 12.83 -32.10 8.33
CA ARG A 398 11.82 -32.37 7.29
C ARG A 398 10.42 -32.48 7.90
N ALA A 399 10.28 -33.12 9.07
CA ALA A 399 9.01 -33.25 9.75
C ALA A 399 8.48 -31.89 10.24
N VAL A 400 9.33 -31.15 10.96
CA VAL A 400 8.97 -29.88 11.61
C VAL A 400 8.69 -28.76 10.60
N PHE A 401 9.50 -28.68 9.54
CA PHE A 401 9.46 -27.61 8.53
C PHE A 401 8.99 -28.08 7.14
N SER A 402 8.15 -29.11 7.10
CA SER A 402 7.59 -29.67 5.85
C SER A 402 6.88 -28.65 4.95
N LYS A 403 6.26 -27.63 5.56
CA LYS A 403 5.54 -26.56 4.84
C LYS A 403 6.40 -25.37 4.45
N VAL A 404 7.67 -25.34 4.85
CA VAL A 404 8.60 -24.24 4.53
C VAL A 404 9.23 -24.50 3.15
N PRO A 405 9.03 -23.61 2.16
CA PRO A 405 9.60 -23.78 0.83
C PRO A 405 11.12 -23.63 0.83
N TYR A 406 11.76 -24.10 -0.24
CA TYR A 406 13.14 -23.75 -0.55
C TYR A 406 13.16 -22.45 -1.35
N LEU A 407 14.04 -21.50 -0.99
CA LEU A 407 14.04 -20.16 -1.58
C LEU A 407 15.24 -19.85 -2.47
N ASN A 408 16.21 -20.77 -2.60
CA ASN A 408 17.43 -20.58 -3.40
C ASN A 408 18.05 -19.18 -3.20
N SER A 409 18.18 -18.78 -1.93
CA SER A 409 18.57 -17.43 -1.55
C SER A 409 19.92 -17.47 -0.84
N SER A 410 20.86 -16.66 -1.33
CA SER A 410 22.17 -16.45 -0.71
C SER A 410 22.07 -15.85 0.70
N LEU A 411 20.92 -15.24 1.06
CA LEU A 411 20.66 -14.76 2.41
C LEU A 411 20.83 -15.85 3.46
N PHE A 412 20.59 -17.12 3.11
CA PHE A 412 20.68 -18.27 4.01
C PHE A 412 21.92 -19.12 3.77
N GLU A 413 22.85 -18.68 2.92
CA GLU A 413 24.18 -19.26 2.87
C GLU A 413 25.01 -18.71 4.04
N PRO A 414 25.86 -19.54 4.67
CA PRO A 414 26.82 -19.06 5.67
C PRO A 414 27.69 -17.94 5.11
N THR A 415 27.82 -16.84 5.85
CA THR A 415 28.73 -15.76 5.47
C THR A 415 30.17 -16.07 5.87
N ASP A 416 31.13 -15.40 5.25
CA ASP A 416 32.55 -15.55 5.60
C ASP A 416 32.82 -15.22 7.08
N ILE A 417 32.14 -14.21 7.62
CA ILE A 417 32.28 -13.82 9.02
C ILE A 417 31.69 -14.86 9.98
N GLU A 418 30.57 -15.50 9.64
CA GLU A 418 30.02 -16.62 10.42
C GLU A 418 30.99 -17.81 10.45
N HIS A 419 31.57 -18.15 9.30
CA HIS A 419 32.59 -19.20 9.20
C HIS A 419 33.84 -18.89 10.02
N ALA A 420 34.32 -17.65 9.96
CA ALA A 420 35.53 -17.25 10.65
C ALA A 420 35.33 -17.09 12.17
N THR A 421 34.10 -16.80 12.62
CA THR A 421 33.80 -16.46 14.01
C THR A 421 32.85 -17.46 14.66
N ILE A 422 31.56 -17.17 14.71
CA ILE A 422 30.51 -17.97 15.34
C ILE A 422 29.25 -18.00 14.47
N PHE A 423 28.47 -19.06 14.64
CA PHE A 423 27.11 -19.16 14.13
C PHE A 423 26.10 -18.75 15.20
N ILE A 424 24.84 -18.51 14.80
CA ILE A 424 23.78 -18.13 15.75
C ILE A 424 23.57 -19.18 16.84
N SER A 425 23.79 -20.47 16.53
CA SER A 425 23.75 -21.58 17.49
C SER A 425 24.76 -21.47 18.64
N ASN A 426 25.78 -20.60 18.53
CA ASN A 426 26.71 -20.37 19.63
C ASN A 426 26.11 -19.46 20.72
N LEU A 427 25.02 -18.74 20.45
CA LEU A 427 24.39 -17.88 21.43
C LEU A 427 23.80 -18.69 22.59
N ARG A 428 23.82 -18.10 23.79
CA ARG A 428 23.37 -18.76 25.02
C ARG A 428 21.87 -18.59 25.25
N ASP A 429 21.16 -19.70 25.43
CA ASP A 429 19.70 -19.73 25.67
C ASP A 429 19.30 -19.39 27.12
N ASP A 430 20.23 -19.52 28.08
CA ASP A 430 20.01 -19.31 29.51
C ASP A 430 20.02 -17.83 29.94
N ARG A 431 20.08 -16.91 28.96
CA ARG A 431 20.13 -15.47 29.19
C ARG A 431 18.75 -14.84 29.19
N THR A 432 18.63 -13.68 29.82
CA THR A 432 17.40 -12.88 29.84
C THR A 432 17.71 -11.40 29.60
N ILE A 433 16.69 -10.67 29.17
CA ILE A 433 16.72 -9.21 28.95
C ILE A 433 15.46 -8.58 29.58
N PRO A 434 15.54 -7.37 30.16
CA PRO A 434 14.34 -6.65 30.57
C PRO A 434 13.45 -6.31 29.37
N ILE A 435 12.14 -6.30 29.58
CA ILE A 435 11.16 -5.88 28.57
C ILE A 435 11.25 -4.36 28.37
N TYR A 436 11.19 -3.91 27.12
CA TYR A 436 11.29 -2.51 26.76
C TYR A 436 10.16 -1.67 27.39
N PRO A 437 10.43 -0.49 27.98
CA PRO A 437 9.40 0.29 28.68
C PRO A 437 8.21 0.72 27.80
N GLN A 438 8.44 0.92 26.50
CA GLN A 438 7.37 1.23 25.55
C GLN A 438 6.93 0.03 24.70
N THR A 439 7.13 -1.18 25.21
CA THR A 439 6.80 -2.43 24.50
C THR A 439 5.40 -2.44 23.90
N VAL A 440 5.28 -3.04 22.72
CA VAL A 440 4.00 -3.41 22.10
C VAL A 440 3.29 -4.53 22.86
N LEU A 441 4.03 -5.33 23.62
CA LEU A 441 3.52 -6.51 24.31
C LEU A 441 2.57 -6.13 25.43
N LYS A 442 1.44 -6.83 25.48
CA LYS A 442 0.41 -6.66 26.50
C LYS A 442 0.24 -7.93 27.32
N ASP A 443 -0.09 -7.76 28.59
CA ASP A 443 -0.51 -8.84 29.48
C ASP A 443 -1.94 -9.30 29.15
N SER A 444 -2.41 -10.33 29.87
CA SER A 444 -3.76 -10.90 29.70
C SER A 444 -4.90 -9.93 30.00
N ILE A 445 -4.62 -8.79 30.64
CA ILE A 445 -5.58 -7.74 30.99
C ILE A 445 -5.44 -6.54 30.02
N GLY A 446 -4.56 -6.63 29.01
CA GLY A 446 -4.33 -5.61 28.00
C GLY A 446 -3.40 -4.46 28.43
N LYS A 447 -2.75 -4.56 29.59
CA LYS A 447 -1.74 -3.57 30.04
C LYS A 447 -0.37 -3.91 29.48
N LYS A 448 0.52 -2.92 29.36
CA LYS A 448 1.89 -3.16 28.88
C LYS A 448 2.62 -4.15 29.79
N ARG A 449 3.25 -5.15 29.18
CA ARG A 449 4.02 -6.18 29.90
C ARG A 449 5.27 -5.56 30.52
N THR A 450 5.67 -6.07 31.68
CA THR A 450 6.89 -5.68 32.40
C THR A 450 7.62 -6.93 32.89
N GLY A 451 8.91 -6.82 33.22
CA GLY A 451 9.73 -7.91 33.74
C GLY A 451 10.93 -8.24 32.87
N ILE A 452 11.42 -9.46 32.98
CA ILE A 452 12.53 -10.03 32.19
C ILE A 452 12.03 -11.23 31.39
N ILE A 453 12.63 -11.46 30.23
CA ILE A 453 12.18 -12.49 29.29
C ILE A 453 13.39 -13.09 28.55
N ASN A 454 13.26 -14.33 28.06
CA ASN A 454 14.26 -14.90 27.17
C ASN A 454 14.31 -14.09 25.84
N PRO A 455 15.49 -13.76 25.29
CA PRO A 455 15.61 -12.91 24.12
C PRO A 455 14.97 -13.47 22.85
N LEU A 456 15.04 -14.79 22.63
CA LEU A 456 14.47 -15.44 21.45
C LEU A 456 12.94 -15.48 21.54
N GLU A 457 12.40 -15.86 22.71
CA GLU A 457 10.97 -15.76 23.01
C GLU A 457 10.47 -14.33 22.84
N TYR A 458 11.21 -13.35 23.38
CA TYR A 458 10.87 -11.95 23.26
C TYR A 458 10.81 -11.51 21.80
N LEU A 459 11.81 -11.86 20.99
CA LEU A 459 11.82 -11.53 19.57
C LEU A 459 10.59 -12.09 18.84
N PHE A 460 10.22 -13.35 19.08
CA PHE A 460 9.03 -13.93 18.44
C PHE A 460 7.73 -13.31 18.92
N GLU A 461 7.55 -13.09 20.23
CA GLU A 461 6.37 -12.38 20.74
C GLU A 461 6.26 -10.97 20.17
N PHE A 462 7.38 -10.24 20.15
CA PHE A 462 7.49 -8.89 19.60
C PHE A 462 7.07 -8.88 18.13
N LEU A 463 7.63 -9.75 17.30
CA LEU A 463 7.29 -9.84 15.87
C LEU A 463 5.83 -10.29 15.66
N ASN A 464 5.29 -11.16 16.51
CA ASN A 464 3.90 -11.60 16.43
C ASN A 464 2.88 -10.52 16.81
N ALA A 465 3.31 -9.45 17.50
CA ALA A 465 2.46 -8.32 17.85
C ALA A 465 2.22 -7.34 16.69
N TYR A 466 2.96 -7.49 15.58
CA TYR A 466 2.81 -6.71 14.35
C TYR A 466 2.21 -7.54 13.21
N ASP A 467 1.65 -6.86 12.21
CA ASP A 467 1.14 -7.47 10.99
C ASP A 467 2.21 -7.41 9.90
N PHE A 468 2.64 -8.57 9.40
CA PHE A 468 3.62 -8.69 8.31
C PHE A 468 2.95 -9.17 7.01
N THR A 469 1.62 -9.27 6.97
CA THR A 469 0.90 -9.68 5.75
C THR A 469 1.10 -8.62 4.66
N SER A 470 1.45 -9.06 3.45
CA SER A 470 1.62 -8.16 2.32
C SER A 470 0.32 -7.42 2.03
N GLU A 471 0.43 -6.16 1.60
CA GLU A 471 -0.64 -5.20 1.35
C GLU A 471 -1.63 -5.59 0.22
N GLY A 472 -1.74 -6.86 -0.18
CA GLY A 472 -2.46 -7.28 -1.37
C GLY A 472 -3.94 -7.66 -1.15
N SER A 473 -4.39 -7.87 0.08
CA SER A 473 -5.78 -8.27 0.35
C SER A 473 -6.61 -7.10 0.90
N GLU A 474 -7.72 -6.78 0.23
CA GLU A 474 -8.76 -5.89 0.76
C GLU A 474 -9.58 -6.63 1.82
N GLU A 475 -8.97 -6.78 2.99
CA GLU A 475 -9.56 -7.47 4.13
C GLU A 475 -9.70 -6.52 5.30
N ILE A 476 -10.67 -6.81 6.14
CA ILE A 476 -10.83 -6.14 7.43
C ILE A 476 -9.84 -6.75 8.41
N GLN A 477 -9.11 -5.90 9.12
CA GLN A 477 -8.21 -6.34 10.18
C GLN A 477 -9.04 -6.71 11.42
N GLU A 478 -9.02 -7.98 11.81
CA GLU A 478 -9.72 -8.42 13.03
C GLU A 478 -8.95 -8.03 14.31
N ASP A 479 -7.61 -8.01 14.24
CA ASP A 479 -6.73 -7.59 15.33
C ASP A 479 -6.08 -6.24 14.99
N ASN A 480 -6.12 -5.24 15.89
CA ASN A 480 -5.52 -3.92 15.68
C ASN A 480 -3.96 -3.97 15.76
N LYS A 481 -3.31 -4.64 14.81
CA LYS A 481 -1.85 -4.75 14.72
C LYS A 481 -1.30 -3.74 13.73
N THR A 482 -0.19 -3.08 14.08
CA THR A 482 0.48 -2.20 13.14
C THR A 482 1.14 -3.00 12.02
N LEU A 483 0.96 -2.58 10.78
CA LEU A 483 1.58 -3.18 9.59
C LEU A 483 3.08 -2.84 9.51
N ILE A 484 3.91 -3.84 9.23
CA ILE A 484 5.33 -3.70 8.94
C ILE A 484 5.60 -4.33 7.57
N ASN A 485 5.86 -3.49 6.56
CA ASN A 485 6.13 -3.93 5.19
C ASN A 485 7.64 -3.97 4.89
N ALA A 486 7.99 -4.48 3.70
CA ALA A 486 9.39 -4.67 3.31
C ALA A 486 10.18 -3.35 3.18
N SER A 487 9.53 -2.25 2.77
CA SER A 487 10.19 -0.94 2.67
C SER A 487 10.57 -0.37 4.04
N VAL A 488 9.70 -0.52 5.05
CA VAL A 488 10.00 -0.15 6.44
C VAL A 488 11.20 -0.94 6.97
N LEU A 489 11.31 -2.24 6.67
CA LEU A 489 12.47 -3.03 7.07
C LEU A 489 13.76 -2.58 6.37
N GLY A 490 13.69 -2.28 5.07
CA GLY A 490 14.82 -1.71 4.33
C GLY A 490 15.35 -0.44 4.99
N LEU A 491 14.45 0.48 5.35
CA LEU A 491 14.77 1.72 6.09
C LEU A 491 15.43 1.46 7.44
N ILE A 492 14.96 0.44 8.18
CA ILE A 492 15.55 0.06 9.47
C ILE A 492 16.99 -0.44 9.28
N PHE A 493 17.21 -1.32 8.29
CA PHE A 493 18.54 -1.85 8.03
C PHE A 493 19.51 -0.81 7.49
N GLU A 494 19.05 0.11 6.64
CA GLU A 494 19.86 1.25 6.23
C GLU A 494 20.35 2.07 7.44
N LYS A 495 19.46 2.34 8.40
CA LYS A 495 19.83 3.10 9.60
C LYS A 495 20.80 2.37 10.50
N ILE A 496 20.60 1.06 10.66
CA ILE A 496 21.50 0.22 11.48
C ILE A 496 22.86 0.06 10.77
N ASN A 497 22.88 -0.11 9.45
CA ASN A 497 24.11 -0.20 8.66
C ASN A 497 24.84 1.14 8.53
N GLY A 498 24.12 2.27 8.52
CA GLY A 498 24.65 3.63 8.48
C GLY A 498 25.32 4.10 9.77
N TYR A 499 25.59 3.20 10.72
CA TYR A 499 26.09 3.51 12.07
C TYR A 499 27.43 4.26 12.12
N LYS A 500 28.24 4.22 11.04
CA LYS A 500 29.49 5.00 10.93
C LYS A 500 29.37 6.26 10.06
N ASP A 501 28.62 6.23 8.96
CA ASP A 501 28.70 7.26 7.92
C ASP A 501 27.52 8.26 7.91
N GLY A 502 26.46 8.01 8.70
CA GLY A 502 25.32 8.92 8.78
C GLY A 502 24.64 9.14 7.42
N SER A 503 24.30 8.04 6.74
CA SER A 503 23.70 8.04 5.41
C SER A 503 22.38 8.84 5.37
N PHE A 504 22.29 9.76 4.41
CA PHE A 504 21.07 10.55 4.17
C PHE A 504 20.17 9.82 3.18
N PHE A 505 18.97 9.49 3.66
CA PHE A 505 17.94 8.81 2.88
C PHE A 505 17.31 9.74 1.82
N THR A 506 17.14 9.22 0.60
CA THR A 506 16.31 9.88 -0.42
C THR A 506 14.87 9.35 -0.29
N PRO A 507 13.87 10.20 0.04
CA PRO A 507 12.48 9.78 0.18
C PRO A 507 11.98 8.98 -1.03
N GLY A 508 11.19 7.92 -0.79
CA GLY A 508 10.74 7.03 -1.86
C GLY A 508 10.01 7.74 -2.99
N PHE A 509 9.21 8.78 -2.69
CA PHE A 509 8.56 9.59 -3.73
C PHE A 509 9.56 10.35 -4.63
N ILE A 510 10.71 10.77 -4.10
CA ILE A 510 11.77 11.41 -4.88
C ILE A 510 12.46 10.35 -5.75
N THR A 511 12.82 9.21 -5.16
CA THR A 511 13.43 8.08 -5.87
C THR A 511 12.57 7.62 -7.03
N MET A 512 11.28 7.43 -6.78
CA MET A 512 10.31 7.02 -7.79
C MET A 512 10.11 8.08 -8.88
N TYR A 513 10.03 9.36 -8.50
CA TYR A 513 9.95 10.45 -9.49
C TYR A 513 11.18 10.47 -10.43
N MET A 514 12.39 10.32 -9.86
CA MET A 514 13.63 10.24 -10.64
C MET A 514 13.64 9.03 -11.58
N CYS A 515 13.26 7.85 -11.09
CA CYS A 515 13.16 6.63 -11.89
C CYS A 515 12.15 6.80 -13.02
N ARG A 516 10.94 7.27 -12.72
CA ARG A 516 9.87 7.50 -13.71
C ARG A 516 10.30 8.42 -14.83
N GLU A 517 10.84 9.59 -14.49
CA GLU A 517 11.25 10.58 -15.49
C GLU A 517 12.43 10.11 -16.34
N THR A 518 13.40 9.43 -15.72
CA THR A 518 14.65 9.05 -16.37
C THR A 518 14.46 7.80 -17.24
N ILE A 519 13.81 6.77 -16.71
CA ILE A 519 13.65 5.48 -17.40
C ILE A 519 12.70 5.61 -18.58
N ARG A 520 11.59 6.36 -18.45
CA ARG A 520 10.67 6.60 -19.58
C ARG A 520 11.37 7.30 -20.75
N LYS A 521 12.19 8.32 -20.47
CA LYS A 521 12.98 9.01 -21.50
C LYS A 521 14.01 8.07 -22.13
N ALA A 522 14.71 7.28 -21.32
CA ALA A 522 15.68 6.30 -21.81
C ALA A 522 15.05 5.22 -22.70
N VAL A 523 13.85 4.73 -22.35
CA VAL A 523 13.08 3.80 -23.19
C VAL A 523 12.76 4.44 -24.54
N VAL A 524 12.17 5.64 -24.55
CA VAL A 524 11.83 6.34 -25.81
C VAL A 524 13.06 6.56 -26.67
N GLN A 525 14.16 7.04 -26.09
CA GLN A 525 15.42 7.23 -26.80
C GLN A 525 15.91 5.91 -27.42
N LYS A 526 15.91 4.82 -26.67
CA LYS A 526 16.40 3.52 -27.13
C LYS A 526 15.56 2.93 -28.27
N PHE A 527 14.25 3.11 -28.24
CA PHE A 527 13.38 2.77 -29.37
C PHE A 527 13.68 3.64 -30.61
N ASN A 528 13.80 4.96 -30.44
CA ASN A 528 14.11 5.87 -31.53
C ASN A 528 15.48 5.52 -32.18
N GLU A 529 16.50 5.19 -31.38
CA GLU A 529 17.82 4.78 -31.86
C GLU A 529 17.77 3.44 -32.64
N LYS A 530 17.10 2.41 -32.11
CA LYS A 530 17.05 1.09 -32.77
C LYS A 530 16.10 1.04 -33.97
N LYS A 531 15.00 1.80 -33.94
CA LYS A 531 13.93 1.76 -34.96
C LYS A 531 13.95 2.93 -35.93
N ALA A 532 14.82 3.92 -35.72
CA ALA A 532 14.80 5.21 -36.43
C ALA A 532 13.41 5.89 -36.37
N TRP A 533 12.75 5.80 -35.21
CA TRP A 533 11.46 6.46 -34.95
C TRP A 533 11.66 7.87 -34.39
N ASN A 534 10.58 8.66 -34.44
CA ASN A 534 10.49 10.00 -33.86
C ASN A 534 9.36 10.05 -32.81
N CYS A 535 9.41 9.14 -31.84
CA CYS A 535 8.46 9.10 -30.73
C CYS A 535 8.87 10.10 -29.63
N THR A 536 7.91 10.77 -29.02
CA THR A 536 8.14 11.80 -27.98
C THR A 536 7.84 11.29 -26.58
N ASP A 537 7.04 10.24 -26.46
CA ASP A 537 6.58 9.66 -25.20
C ASP A 537 6.23 8.17 -25.34
N ILE A 538 5.95 7.52 -24.21
CA ILE A 538 5.58 6.09 -24.14
C ILE A 538 4.31 5.80 -24.95
N LYS A 539 3.35 6.72 -24.99
CA LYS A 539 2.09 6.55 -25.74
C LYS A 539 2.35 6.46 -27.24
N SER A 540 3.21 7.32 -27.77
CA SER A 540 3.61 7.30 -29.18
C SER A 540 4.42 6.04 -29.56
N LEU A 541 5.05 5.37 -28.58
CA LEU A 541 5.62 4.04 -28.80
C LEU A 541 4.54 2.96 -28.87
N TYR A 542 3.59 2.97 -27.93
CA TYR A 542 2.48 2.00 -27.89
C TYR A 542 1.78 1.88 -29.25
N ASP A 543 1.46 3.02 -29.86
CA ASP A 543 0.76 3.07 -31.16
C ASP A 543 1.58 2.51 -32.33
N LYS A 544 2.91 2.34 -32.18
CA LYS A 544 3.82 1.86 -33.24
C LYS A 544 4.37 0.46 -33.02
N ILE A 545 4.23 -0.11 -31.82
CA ILE A 545 4.76 -1.45 -31.53
C ILE A 545 3.90 -2.50 -32.21
N GLU A 546 4.48 -3.19 -33.19
CA GLU A 546 3.87 -4.33 -33.88
C GLU A 546 4.43 -5.67 -33.35
N ASP A 547 5.76 -5.75 -33.19
CA ASP A 547 6.45 -6.92 -32.63
C ASP A 547 6.75 -6.73 -31.13
N ARG A 548 6.02 -7.48 -30.31
CA ARG A 548 6.16 -7.47 -28.84
C ARG A 548 7.44 -8.13 -28.36
N ASN A 549 7.94 -9.15 -29.05
CA ASN A 549 9.18 -9.84 -28.67
C ASN A 549 10.37 -8.90 -28.87
N GLU A 550 10.39 -8.23 -30.02
CA GLU A 550 11.40 -7.23 -30.32
C GLU A 550 11.32 -6.06 -29.33
N ALA A 551 10.13 -5.52 -29.08
CA ALA A 551 9.94 -4.45 -28.11
C ALA A 551 10.44 -4.84 -26.70
N ASN A 552 10.17 -6.08 -26.26
CA ASN A 552 10.72 -6.59 -25.01
C ASN A 552 12.24 -6.64 -25.03
N SER A 553 12.84 -7.14 -26.11
CA SER A 553 14.30 -7.21 -26.26
C SER A 553 14.95 -5.82 -26.22
N ILE A 554 14.31 -4.80 -26.82
CA ILE A 554 14.77 -3.41 -26.77
C ILE A 554 14.82 -2.90 -25.32
N ILE A 555 13.79 -3.15 -24.52
CA ILE A 555 13.74 -2.73 -23.11
C ILE A 555 14.70 -3.55 -22.25
N ASN A 556 14.78 -4.87 -22.49
CA ASN A 556 15.67 -5.82 -21.79
C ASN A 556 17.16 -5.58 -22.02
N ASP A 557 17.48 -4.70 -22.96
CA ASP A 557 18.85 -4.29 -23.25
C ASP A 557 19.23 -3.00 -22.49
N LEU A 558 18.31 -2.35 -21.77
CA LEU A 558 18.63 -1.20 -20.91
C LEU A 558 19.66 -1.58 -19.83
N LYS A 559 20.55 -0.64 -19.52
CA LYS A 559 21.56 -0.77 -18.47
C LYS A 559 21.44 0.41 -17.52
N ILE A 560 21.10 0.13 -16.26
CA ILE A 560 20.95 1.12 -15.20
C ILE A 560 21.98 0.79 -14.14
N CYS A 561 22.83 1.77 -13.82
CA CYS A 561 23.89 1.62 -12.83
C CYS A 561 23.65 2.59 -11.67
N ASP A 562 23.62 2.06 -10.45
CA ASP A 562 23.68 2.85 -9.22
C ASP A 562 25.07 2.68 -8.59
N PRO A 563 25.95 3.69 -8.69
CA PRO A 563 27.34 3.60 -8.22
C PRO A 563 27.49 3.72 -6.69
N ALA A 564 26.39 3.96 -5.97
CA ALA A 564 26.37 4.09 -4.51
C ALA A 564 25.10 3.42 -3.96
N VAL A 565 24.95 2.13 -4.30
CA VAL A 565 23.66 1.41 -4.25
C VAL A 565 23.03 1.36 -2.85
N GLY A 566 23.85 1.37 -1.79
CA GLY A 566 23.36 1.28 -0.42
C GLY A 566 22.45 0.06 -0.22
N SER A 567 21.18 0.30 0.12
CA SER A 567 20.15 -0.75 0.27
C SER A 567 19.61 -1.33 -1.04
N GLY A 568 19.94 -0.72 -2.18
CA GLY A 568 19.37 -1.06 -3.48
C GLY A 568 18.00 -0.45 -3.75
N HIS A 569 17.51 0.47 -2.90
CA HIS A 569 16.18 1.07 -3.06
C HIS A 569 15.96 1.68 -4.45
N PHE A 570 16.93 2.43 -4.98
CA PHE A 570 16.84 3.01 -6.33
C PHE A 570 16.68 1.93 -7.42
N LEU A 571 17.41 0.82 -7.31
CA LEU A 571 17.31 -0.29 -8.26
C LEU A 571 15.95 -1.00 -8.17
N VAL A 572 15.34 -1.07 -6.98
CA VAL A 572 13.98 -1.59 -6.81
C VAL A 572 12.95 -0.66 -7.46
N SER A 573 13.05 0.66 -7.26
CA SER A 573 12.18 1.63 -7.94
C SER A 573 12.34 1.56 -9.46
N ALA A 574 13.58 1.41 -9.94
CA ALA A 574 13.88 1.25 -11.36
C ALA A 574 13.27 -0.04 -11.95
N LEU A 575 13.38 -1.17 -11.23
CA LEU A 575 12.73 -2.43 -11.58
C LEU A 575 11.22 -2.25 -11.73
N ASN A 576 10.59 -1.61 -10.74
CA ASN A 576 9.14 -1.40 -10.72
C ASN A 576 8.69 -0.56 -11.92
N GLU A 577 9.41 0.53 -12.23
CA GLU A 577 9.09 1.39 -13.38
C GLU A 577 9.27 0.67 -14.72
N ILE A 578 10.32 -0.15 -14.89
CA ILE A 578 10.51 -0.94 -16.12
C ILE A 578 9.31 -1.88 -16.35
N ILE A 579 8.85 -2.56 -15.30
CA ILE A 579 7.69 -3.47 -15.40
C ILE A 579 6.41 -2.71 -15.72
N ALA A 580 6.19 -1.56 -15.10
CA ALA A 580 5.04 -0.70 -15.39
C ALA A 580 5.05 -0.21 -16.85
N ILE A 581 6.20 0.20 -17.38
CA ILE A 581 6.35 0.57 -18.79
C ILE A 581 6.03 -0.62 -19.71
N LYS A 582 6.51 -1.82 -19.40
CA LYS A 582 6.19 -3.02 -20.19
C LYS A 582 4.70 -3.36 -20.17
N SER A 583 4.03 -3.13 -19.03
CA SER A 583 2.58 -3.28 -18.93
C SER A 583 1.84 -2.24 -19.75
N GLU A 584 2.22 -0.96 -19.64
CA GLU A 584 1.65 0.16 -20.40
C GLU A 584 1.82 -0.04 -21.92
N LEU A 585 2.96 -0.59 -22.35
CA LEU A 585 3.22 -0.91 -23.75
C LEU A 585 2.49 -2.18 -24.24
N GLY A 586 1.84 -2.93 -23.35
CA GLY A 586 1.14 -4.17 -23.71
C GLY A 586 2.09 -5.27 -24.22
N ILE A 587 3.30 -5.34 -23.64
CA ILE A 587 4.34 -6.29 -24.05
C ILE A 587 4.70 -7.30 -22.95
N LEU A 588 4.08 -7.28 -21.77
CA LEU A 588 4.31 -8.35 -20.79
C LEU A 588 3.78 -9.69 -21.29
N MET A 589 4.66 -10.69 -21.35
CA MET A 589 4.34 -12.02 -21.86
C MET A 589 4.43 -13.06 -20.75
N ASP A 590 3.65 -14.13 -20.90
CA ASP A 590 3.72 -15.30 -20.06
C ASP A 590 4.93 -16.18 -20.43
N ILE A 591 5.14 -17.24 -19.65
CA ILE A 591 6.24 -18.20 -19.86
C ILE A 591 6.17 -18.92 -21.22
N ASP A 592 5.02 -18.95 -21.89
CA ASP A 592 4.81 -19.54 -23.21
C ASP A 592 4.90 -18.49 -24.34
N GLY A 593 5.24 -17.23 -24.02
CA GLY A 593 5.33 -16.12 -24.98
C GLY A 593 3.98 -15.54 -25.38
N ARG A 594 2.91 -15.82 -24.65
CA ARG A 594 1.58 -15.24 -24.90
C ARG A 594 1.41 -13.96 -24.10
N LEU A 595 0.65 -13.01 -24.63
CA LEU A 595 0.34 -11.77 -23.92
C LEU A 595 -0.39 -12.06 -22.61
N LEU A 596 0.10 -11.50 -21.49
CA LEU A 596 -0.68 -11.41 -20.26
C LEU A 596 -1.81 -10.41 -20.50
N ARG A 597 -3.03 -10.92 -20.63
CA ARG A 597 -4.24 -10.10 -20.84
C ARG A 597 -4.83 -9.70 -19.50
N ASP A 598 -5.76 -8.76 -19.52
CA ASP A 598 -6.66 -8.53 -18.38
C ASP A 598 -5.95 -8.11 -17.08
N ILE A 599 -4.67 -7.71 -17.16
CA ILE A 599 -3.92 -7.13 -16.06
C ILE A 599 -3.31 -5.80 -16.47
N GLN A 600 -3.37 -4.85 -15.55
CA GLN A 600 -2.65 -3.58 -15.62
C GLN A 600 -1.67 -3.53 -14.47
N ILE A 601 -0.44 -3.11 -14.75
CA ILE A 601 0.60 -2.95 -13.73
C ILE A 601 1.05 -1.51 -13.69
N GLU A 602 0.99 -0.92 -12.50
CA GLU A 602 1.40 0.46 -12.25
C GLU A 602 2.21 0.57 -10.96
N VAL A 603 2.97 1.65 -10.84
CA VAL A 603 3.72 1.95 -9.61
C VAL A 603 3.00 3.02 -8.82
N VAL A 604 2.65 2.71 -7.57
CA VAL A 604 1.98 3.62 -6.64
C VAL A 604 2.71 3.56 -5.30
N ASN A 605 3.14 4.72 -4.79
CA ASN A 605 3.95 4.83 -3.56
C ASN A 605 5.18 3.90 -3.56
N ASP A 606 5.90 3.86 -4.69
CA ASP A 606 7.09 3.03 -4.90
C ASP A 606 6.84 1.51 -4.89
N GLU A 607 5.58 1.09 -4.84
CA GLU A 607 5.19 -0.32 -4.93
C GLU A 607 4.59 -0.67 -6.29
N LEU A 608 4.96 -1.84 -6.79
CA LEU A 608 4.35 -2.42 -7.97
C LEU A 608 2.96 -2.97 -7.63
N GLN A 609 1.94 -2.42 -8.28
CA GLN A 609 0.56 -2.86 -8.15
C GLN A 609 0.10 -3.57 -9.41
N VAL A 610 -0.49 -4.75 -9.24
CA VAL A 610 -1.07 -5.53 -10.33
C VAL A 610 -2.58 -5.49 -10.14
N ILE A 611 -3.30 -5.08 -11.17
CA ILE A 611 -4.74 -4.83 -11.15
C ILE A 611 -5.37 -5.72 -12.20
N ASP A 612 -6.42 -6.45 -11.82
CA ASP A 612 -7.28 -7.15 -12.76
C ASP A 612 -8.18 -6.13 -13.47
N ILE A 613 -8.13 -6.06 -14.80
CA ILE A 613 -8.84 -5.05 -15.59
C ILE A 613 -10.35 -5.37 -15.65
N GLU A 614 -10.75 -6.64 -15.55
CA GLU A 614 -12.17 -7.02 -15.66
C GLU A 614 -12.95 -6.51 -14.45
N ASP A 615 -12.43 -6.74 -13.26
CA ASP A 615 -13.12 -6.44 -12.00
C ASP A 615 -12.57 -5.19 -11.27
N ASP A 616 -11.50 -4.56 -11.77
CA ASP A 616 -10.75 -3.45 -11.13
C ASP A 616 -10.27 -3.81 -9.71
N GLU A 617 -9.99 -5.10 -9.51
CA GLU A 617 -9.51 -5.64 -8.25
C GLU A 617 -7.99 -5.70 -8.19
N LEU A 618 -7.44 -5.51 -6.99
CA LEU A 618 -6.02 -5.77 -6.77
C LEU A 618 -5.75 -7.26 -6.91
N PHE A 619 -4.75 -7.59 -7.72
CA PHE A 619 -4.29 -8.96 -7.87
C PHE A 619 -3.75 -9.47 -6.55
N PHE A 620 -4.28 -10.62 -6.13
CA PHE A 620 -3.85 -11.32 -4.94
C PHE A 620 -3.58 -12.78 -5.26
N TYR A 621 -2.41 -13.28 -4.88
CA TYR A 621 -2.04 -14.68 -5.13
C TYR A 621 -2.60 -15.59 -4.04
N LEU A 622 -3.27 -16.66 -4.47
CA LEU A 622 -3.68 -17.77 -3.62
C LEU A 622 -3.02 -19.04 -4.12
N ALA A 623 -2.42 -19.79 -3.21
CA ALA A 623 -1.87 -21.10 -3.54
C ALA A 623 -3.01 -22.01 -4.02
N PRO A 624 -2.85 -22.68 -5.17
CA PRO A 624 -3.85 -23.64 -5.62
C PRO A 624 -3.99 -24.76 -4.59
N ALA A 625 -5.22 -25.25 -4.42
CA ALA A 625 -5.45 -26.38 -3.54
C ALA A 625 -4.54 -27.56 -3.96
N PRO A 626 -3.98 -28.31 -3.00
CA PRO A 626 -3.18 -29.49 -3.31
C PRO A 626 -3.99 -30.39 -4.23
N ARG A 627 -3.47 -30.66 -5.43
CA ARG A 627 -4.11 -31.56 -6.38
C ARG A 627 -4.24 -32.91 -5.66
N LYS A 628 -5.47 -33.34 -5.34
CA LYS A 628 -5.69 -34.74 -5.01
C LYS A 628 -5.24 -35.50 -6.25
N GLU A 629 -4.18 -36.30 -6.14
CA GLU A 629 -3.87 -37.29 -7.16
C GLU A 629 -5.14 -38.14 -7.34
N LEU A 630 -5.88 -37.90 -8.42
CA LEU A 630 -6.89 -38.82 -8.89
C LEU A 630 -6.14 -40.06 -9.37
N THR A 631 -5.77 -40.92 -8.42
CA THR A 631 -5.48 -42.32 -8.69
C THR A 631 -6.79 -43.00 -9.07
N THR A 632 -7.31 -42.68 -10.25
CA THR A 632 -8.29 -43.54 -10.91
C THR A 632 -7.53 -44.78 -11.38
N ARG A 633 -7.34 -45.75 -10.48
CA ARG A 633 -7.16 -47.14 -10.87
C ARG A 633 -8.50 -47.64 -11.42
N ASN A 634 -8.87 -47.17 -12.62
CA ASN A 634 -9.83 -47.90 -13.44
C ASN A 634 -9.10 -49.13 -13.99
N LYS A 635 -9.04 -50.20 -13.18
CA LYS A 635 -8.87 -51.55 -13.71
C LYS A 635 -10.17 -51.89 -14.42
N PHE A 636 -10.36 -51.46 -15.66
CA PHE A 636 -11.16 -52.14 -16.69
C PHE A 636 -10.89 -51.39 -18.01
N ASN A 637 -10.33 -52.13 -18.96
CA ASN A 637 -9.89 -51.74 -20.32
C ASN A 637 -8.55 -50.98 -20.39
N GLY A 638 -7.60 -51.61 -21.07
CA GLY A 638 -6.22 -51.17 -21.26
C GLY A 638 -6.06 -50.02 -22.25
N ASP A 639 -6.73 -48.89 -22.02
CA ASP A 639 -6.49 -47.65 -22.73
C ASP A 639 -5.77 -46.66 -21.81
N THR A 640 -4.48 -46.47 -22.04
CA THR A 640 -3.70 -45.36 -21.47
C THR A 640 -4.13 -44.06 -22.15
N HIS A 641 -5.16 -43.40 -21.63
CA HIS A 641 -5.44 -42.02 -22.00
C HIS A 641 -4.42 -41.09 -21.36
N ASN A 642 -3.63 -40.41 -22.20
CA ASN A 642 -2.81 -39.27 -21.82
C ASN A 642 -3.69 -38.24 -21.10
N VAL A 643 -3.51 -38.14 -19.79
CA VAL A 643 -4.09 -37.05 -18.99
C VAL A 643 -3.49 -35.76 -19.53
N LYS A 644 -4.31 -34.94 -20.19
CA LYS A 644 -3.89 -33.58 -20.59
C LYS A 644 -3.42 -32.84 -19.33
N PRO A 645 -2.26 -32.17 -19.32
CA PRO A 645 -1.86 -31.38 -18.17
C PRO A 645 -2.94 -30.32 -17.93
N GLU A 646 -3.56 -30.37 -16.75
CA GLU A 646 -4.52 -29.35 -16.32
C GLU A 646 -3.81 -27.99 -16.32
N LYS A 647 -4.43 -27.01 -17.00
CA LYS A 647 -3.93 -25.64 -17.14
C LYS A 647 -3.51 -25.08 -15.77
N ILE A 648 -2.33 -24.47 -15.72
CA ILE A 648 -1.88 -23.67 -14.57
C ILE A 648 -2.98 -22.63 -14.28
N PRO A 649 -3.45 -22.49 -13.02
CA PRO A 649 -4.41 -21.45 -12.66
C PRO A 649 -3.90 -20.08 -13.11
N TYR A 650 -4.77 -19.25 -13.69
CA TYR A 650 -4.37 -17.99 -14.31
C TYR A 650 -3.55 -17.09 -13.38
N ARG A 651 -3.92 -17.03 -12.10
CA ARG A 651 -3.17 -16.27 -11.09
C ARG A 651 -1.74 -16.78 -10.87
N GLN A 652 -1.53 -18.10 -10.95
CA GLN A 652 -0.19 -18.68 -10.86
C GLN A 652 0.65 -18.36 -12.10
N LEU A 653 0.03 -18.34 -13.29
CA LEU A 653 0.70 -17.92 -14.52
C LEU A 653 1.19 -16.47 -14.43
N ILE A 654 0.35 -15.55 -13.96
CA ILE A 654 0.74 -14.13 -13.75
C ILE A 654 1.93 -14.06 -12.78
N GLN A 655 1.85 -14.72 -11.62
CA GLN A 655 2.91 -14.70 -10.62
C GLN A 655 4.24 -15.25 -11.15
N GLN A 656 4.22 -16.37 -11.89
CA GLN A 656 5.41 -16.96 -12.50
C GLN A 656 6.02 -16.05 -13.56
N SER A 657 5.17 -15.42 -14.38
CA SER A 657 5.60 -14.52 -15.45
C SER A 657 6.26 -13.27 -14.88
N LEU A 658 5.65 -12.66 -13.86
CA LEU A 658 6.24 -11.51 -13.15
C LEU A 658 7.53 -11.87 -12.43
N PHE A 659 7.61 -13.06 -11.83
CA PHE A 659 8.85 -13.53 -11.22
C PHE A 659 9.97 -13.64 -12.26
N LYS A 660 9.70 -14.27 -13.41
CA LYS A 660 10.68 -14.44 -14.49
C LYS A 660 11.11 -13.12 -15.10
N GLU A 661 10.16 -12.22 -15.30
CA GLU A 661 10.43 -10.87 -15.80
C GLU A 661 11.31 -10.09 -14.83
N LYS A 662 10.96 -10.10 -13.53
CA LYS A 662 11.77 -9.47 -12.47
C LYS A 662 13.18 -10.05 -12.42
N GLN A 663 13.29 -11.38 -12.40
CA GLN A 663 14.57 -12.08 -12.40
C GLN A 663 15.43 -11.63 -13.57
N PHE A 664 14.88 -11.61 -14.79
CA PHE A 664 15.61 -11.21 -15.98
C PHE A 664 16.12 -9.77 -15.87
N ILE A 665 15.26 -8.83 -15.48
CA ILE A 665 15.63 -7.40 -15.35
C ILE A 665 16.72 -7.22 -14.28
N ILE A 666 16.59 -7.87 -13.13
CA ILE A 666 17.59 -7.81 -12.06
C ILE A 666 18.94 -8.33 -12.54
N GLU A 667 18.97 -9.50 -13.20
CA GLU A 667 20.22 -10.14 -13.61
C GLU A 667 20.90 -9.45 -14.81
N ASN A 668 20.14 -8.73 -15.65
CA ASN A 668 20.64 -8.25 -16.94
C ASN A 668 20.60 -6.73 -17.11
N CYS A 669 19.75 -6.00 -16.38
CA CYS A 669 19.52 -4.58 -16.61
C CYS A 669 20.01 -3.69 -15.47
N LEU A 670 20.03 -4.21 -14.24
CA LEU A 670 20.26 -3.42 -13.02
C LEU A 670 21.62 -3.76 -12.41
N PHE A 671 22.44 -2.75 -12.15
CA PHE A 671 23.79 -2.92 -11.61
C PHE A 671 23.99 -1.97 -10.43
N GLY A 672 24.28 -2.53 -9.25
CA GLY A 672 24.74 -1.77 -8.08
C GLY A 672 26.24 -1.96 -7.92
N VAL A 673 26.97 -0.89 -7.60
CA VAL A 673 28.43 -0.92 -7.35
C VAL A 673 28.73 -0.61 -5.90
#